data_AF-A0A563ERY9-F1
#
_entry.id   AF-A0A563ERY9-F1
#
_cell.length_a   1.000
_cell.length_b   1.000
_cell.length_c   1.000
_cell.angle_alpha   90.00
_cell.angle_beta   90.00
_cell.angle_gamma   90.00
#
_symmetry.space_group_name_H-M   'P 1'
#
loop_
_entity.id
_entity.type
_entity.pdbx_description
1 polymer ?
#
loop_
_entity_poly.entity_id
_entity_poly.type
_entity_poly.pdbx_seq_one_letter_code
_entity_poly.pdbx_strand_id
1 'polypeptide(L)'
;MAFRPHTGNETGLKWHERRRQRPAGEDESGGTHTTRGTLLAVLHPDPAAFCREMLPLTSRTFALTVPLLPSPLDEIVTTAYLLCRVVDTVEDESGSPVSDRVQLLTELAALAALPPDWRERSAAAAERARGLLGSGTPADEVRLVAGLPVVLENFTRLPRAARGLVQECLQDMAIGMADTLSRRQSALEDVDEVLAYCDVVASTVGRMLTGLFAWRSGGAAAVLPALTARADSFGRVLQLTNIIKDVRADLDANRCWLPRTVLADCGVDSPERLRDPENATRARAVLRRMIAIAHRELVDAVAYVDALPSADAADAAIRRFCTAPLLMAVLTLRKIWRGDEVFGVRPVKISRRTVAAAMLTTRVTAARPTALTTMLTALRRSLPGPLPHDAPAPPPARTRRSLGEGIEAAAARLVAAQSPTGSWHEDYGSMPMFLAQYVITCHVVGAMPDEHTRARMVHHFRVRQNPDGGWGIDIESDSMVLASTLGYTALRLLGVPADDPCARGARAFILRHGGALAAPHWAKLMLAVLGVFDWKGLYPFPPEGWLLPRGLPVHLGRLWCYPRVVFTSMSWLYARRAVVRSDDPVLRELRDELYAVPYDRIDWRKSRGTIAATDSLRPRSWLLKAAFAALSIYEARPSPKLRERAMATALDHVDHENRTSNYVGHGPIPKFLDTLVWHFADPGGDAVLAHAKRLPDYLWDSADGTRVQSFNSSETWDTSFAVQALVASGSPGAREALRSASGFLERNQRLTDVPDAERHFRQPGRGGWTLSTAEQAWSITDGTAEALKAVLALDELGLADDVTPERRLAAVEFLLATQNADGGWPAYEPNATPAWLEKLNFSDVFDNLMVDYSTVEPTASCVTALRRHLARHPDGPRAAIERAVSRGEQFIVDSQRAEGSWEGFWGVCFTYGTWFGVKGLKGSRHPGARGAVDRACEFLLAHQRPDGGWGETIEGNRNQRYVHAATSQAVMTSWALLALTDAGRATSPSARRATDFLLRAQLPDGGWQDDHLSGAMMRCAAMNYDGYQRAFPLWALSAVADSEGASS
;
A
#
# COMPACT_ATOMS: atom_id res chain seq x y z
N MET A 1 -13.47 -42.17 -51.99
CA MET A 1 -14.74 -41.60 -52.48
C MET A 1 -14.94 -40.27 -51.76
N ALA A 2 -14.32 -39.18 -52.23
CA ALA A 2 -14.77 -38.24 -53.28
C ALA A 2 -15.80 -37.24 -52.66
N PHE A 3 -15.59 -35.92 -52.55
CA PHE A 3 -14.96 -34.94 -53.44
C PHE A 3 -14.37 -33.71 -52.67
N ARG A 4 -13.34 -33.11 -53.26
CA ARG A 4 -12.86 -31.69 -53.17
C ARG A 4 -13.01 -31.11 -54.61
N PRO A 5 -12.69 -29.84 -54.97
CA PRO A 5 -12.67 -28.50 -54.31
C PRO A 5 -13.16 -27.35 -55.27
N HIS A 6 -12.85 -26.06 -54.94
CA HIS A 6 -12.85 -24.79 -55.73
C HIS A 6 -13.84 -23.72 -55.25
N THR A 7 -13.62 -22.37 -55.22
CA THR A 7 -12.57 -21.38 -55.61
C THR A 7 -12.97 -20.03 -54.96
N GLY A 8 -12.07 -19.12 -54.53
CA GLY A 8 -11.61 -17.89 -55.25
C GLY A 8 -12.76 -16.95 -55.68
N ASN A 9 -12.79 -15.62 -55.53
CA ASN A 9 -11.79 -14.58 -55.26
C ASN A 9 -12.50 -13.22 -54.97
N GLU A 10 -11.71 -12.26 -54.48
CA GLU A 10 -11.87 -10.79 -54.31
C GLU A 10 -12.89 -10.01 -55.16
N THR A 11 -13.51 -8.96 -54.57
CA THR A 11 -13.58 -7.58 -55.16
C THR A 11 -13.94 -6.55 -54.07
N GLY A 12 -13.20 -5.42 -54.03
CA GLY A 12 -13.47 -4.27 -53.16
C GLY A 12 -14.28 -3.15 -53.82
N LEU A 13 -14.73 -2.20 -53.00
CA LEU A 13 -15.27 -0.87 -53.37
C LEU A 13 -15.02 0.07 -52.17
N LYS A 14 -13.99 0.92 -52.15
CA LYS A 14 -13.88 2.29 -52.72
C LYS A 14 -15.12 3.17 -52.49
N TRP A 15 -14.92 4.24 -51.72
CA TRP A 15 -15.66 5.50 -51.89
C TRP A 15 -14.65 6.66 -51.93
N HIS A 16 -14.63 7.35 -53.08
CA HIS A 16 -13.85 8.55 -53.38
C HIS A 16 -14.67 9.82 -53.11
N GLU A 17 -13.93 10.88 -52.80
CA GLU A 17 -14.34 12.29 -52.73
C GLU A 17 -15.13 12.77 -53.96
N ARG A 18 -16.11 13.67 -53.75
CA ARG A 18 -16.46 14.70 -54.74
C ARG A 18 -16.63 16.07 -54.08
N ARG A 19 -16.01 17.04 -54.74
CA ARG A 19 -15.92 18.47 -54.43
C ARG A 19 -17.27 19.21 -54.53
N ARG A 20 -17.31 20.33 -53.81
CA ARG A 20 -18.29 21.42 -53.92
C ARG A 20 -18.41 21.97 -55.35
N GLN A 21 -19.63 22.30 -55.75
CA GLN A 21 -19.92 23.40 -56.67
C GLN A 21 -20.98 24.29 -56.01
N ARG A 22 -20.66 25.58 -55.85
CA ARG A 22 -21.65 26.65 -55.69
C ARG A 22 -22.13 27.07 -57.08
N PRO A 23 -23.34 27.63 -57.18
CA PRO A 23 -23.50 28.87 -57.93
C PRO A 23 -24.03 30.00 -57.04
N ALA A 24 -23.73 31.21 -57.49
CA ALA A 24 -24.01 32.49 -56.89
C ALA A 24 -25.42 33.00 -57.25
N GLY A 25 -25.84 34.06 -56.55
CA GLY A 25 -26.73 35.08 -57.10
C GLY A 25 -28.06 35.26 -56.39
N GLU A 26 -28.18 36.42 -55.74
CA GLU A 26 -29.25 37.42 -55.89
C GLU A 26 -29.93 37.92 -54.62
N ASP A 27 -30.06 39.25 -54.63
CA ASP A 27 -30.36 40.19 -53.57
C ASP A 27 -31.87 40.42 -53.37
N GLU A 28 -32.16 41.00 -52.21
CA GLU A 28 -33.24 41.95 -51.89
C GLU A 28 -34.73 41.54 -51.98
N SER A 29 -35.39 41.50 -50.81
CA SER A 29 -36.26 42.58 -50.29
C SER A 29 -37.45 42.07 -49.45
N GLY A 30 -37.79 42.81 -48.38
CA GLY A 30 -39.18 43.02 -47.95
C GLY A 30 -39.77 42.15 -46.83
N GLY A 31 -39.44 42.49 -45.57
CA GLY A 31 -40.31 42.59 -44.38
C GLY A 31 -41.48 41.62 -44.12
N THR A 32 -41.48 40.96 -42.96
CA THR A 32 -42.29 41.34 -41.77
C THR A 32 -42.16 40.29 -40.66
N HIS A 33 -42.14 40.77 -39.42
CA HIS A 33 -41.84 40.03 -38.19
C HIS A 33 -42.73 38.80 -37.97
N THR A 34 -42.12 37.61 -38.03
CA THR A 34 -42.53 36.43 -37.28
C THR A 34 -41.35 35.99 -36.41
N THR A 35 -41.61 35.77 -35.13
CA THR A 35 -40.63 35.41 -34.09
C THR A 35 -39.88 34.14 -34.50
N ARG A 36 -38.59 34.31 -34.79
CA ARG A 36 -37.66 33.33 -35.39
C ARG A 36 -37.47 32.05 -34.56
N GLY A 37 -37.90 32.04 -33.29
CA GLY A 37 -37.83 30.89 -32.38
C GLY A 37 -38.77 29.74 -32.74
N THR A 38 -39.93 30.03 -33.36
CA THR A 38 -40.93 29.00 -33.69
C THR A 38 -40.65 28.28 -35.01
N LEU A 39 -39.78 28.84 -35.87
CA LEU A 39 -39.49 28.26 -37.20
C LEU A 39 -38.35 27.20 -37.20
N LEU A 40 -37.46 27.20 -36.20
CA LEU A 40 -36.37 26.22 -36.14
C LEU A 40 -36.79 24.85 -35.57
N ALA A 41 -37.89 24.79 -34.81
CA ALA A 41 -38.53 23.54 -34.39
C ALA A 41 -39.31 22.84 -35.52
N VAL A 42 -39.55 23.53 -36.65
CA VAL A 42 -40.34 23.04 -37.80
C VAL A 42 -39.44 22.43 -38.90
N LEU A 43 -38.11 22.51 -38.80
CA LEU A 43 -37.19 22.10 -39.87
C LEU A 43 -36.54 20.71 -39.71
N HIS A 44 -36.81 19.97 -38.62
CA HIS A 44 -36.47 18.55 -38.53
C HIS A 44 -37.68 17.76 -37.98
N PRO A 45 -38.36 16.93 -38.80
CA PRO A 45 -39.56 16.21 -38.38
C PRO A 45 -39.32 15.14 -37.29
N ASP A 46 -38.04 14.81 -36.99
CA ASP A 46 -37.64 13.93 -35.89
C ASP A 46 -36.35 14.45 -35.21
N PRO A 47 -36.42 15.03 -34.00
CA PRO A 47 -35.26 15.42 -33.19
C PRO A 47 -34.21 14.31 -32.99
N ALA A 48 -34.64 13.05 -32.85
CA ALA A 48 -33.72 11.94 -32.71
C ALA A 48 -32.92 11.68 -34.00
N ALA A 49 -33.54 11.91 -35.17
CA ALA A 49 -32.85 11.81 -36.46
C ALA A 49 -31.76 12.88 -36.62
N PHE A 50 -32.03 14.11 -36.17
CA PHE A 50 -31.00 15.17 -36.14
C PHE A 50 -29.81 14.74 -35.26
N CYS A 51 -30.06 14.24 -34.05
CA CYS A 51 -29.01 13.76 -33.15
C CYS A 51 -28.17 12.63 -33.78
N ARG A 52 -28.82 11.65 -34.43
CA ARG A 52 -28.13 10.55 -35.13
C ARG A 52 -27.29 11.04 -36.32
N GLU A 53 -27.76 12.05 -37.05
CA GLU A 53 -27.02 12.66 -38.16
C GLU A 53 -25.81 13.45 -37.68
N MET A 54 -25.94 14.18 -36.56
CA MET A 54 -24.88 15.03 -36.04
C MET A 54 -23.72 14.26 -35.40
N LEU A 55 -23.99 13.13 -34.73
CA LEU A 55 -22.96 12.33 -34.04
C LEU A 55 -21.72 11.99 -34.90
N PRO A 56 -21.83 11.44 -36.13
CA PRO A 56 -20.67 11.17 -36.97
C PRO A 56 -19.97 12.41 -37.53
N LEU A 57 -20.67 13.54 -37.60
CA LEU A 57 -20.09 14.80 -38.06
C LEU A 57 -19.22 15.44 -36.97
N THR A 58 -19.60 15.28 -35.70
CA THR A 58 -18.92 15.89 -34.56
C THR A 58 -17.98 14.92 -33.82
N SER A 59 -18.13 13.60 -34.00
CA SER A 59 -17.23 12.59 -33.42
C SER A 59 -17.00 11.36 -34.27
N ARG A 60 -15.76 11.17 -34.72
CA ARG A 60 -15.38 9.93 -35.44
C ARG A 60 -15.28 8.71 -34.52
N THR A 61 -14.87 8.91 -33.26
CA THR A 61 -14.67 7.82 -32.29
C THR A 61 -16.01 7.39 -31.71
N PHE A 62 -16.82 8.34 -31.20
CA PHE A 62 -18.12 8.01 -30.64
C PHE A 62 -19.11 7.50 -31.69
N ALA A 63 -19.02 7.93 -32.94
CA ALA A 63 -19.82 7.34 -34.02
C ALA A 63 -19.52 5.86 -34.30
N LEU A 64 -18.36 5.35 -33.87
CA LEU A 64 -18.04 3.92 -33.96
C LEU A 64 -18.45 3.14 -32.69
N THR A 65 -18.45 3.80 -31.53
CA THR A 65 -18.65 3.12 -30.24
C THR A 65 -20.08 3.25 -29.73
N VAL A 66 -20.73 4.41 -29.83
CA VAL A 66 -22.12 4.61 -29.36
C VAL A 66 -23.11 3.64 -30.00
N PRO A 67 -23.03 3.32 -31.32
CA PRO A 67 -23.92 2.33 -31.92
C PRO A 67 -23.73 0.89 -31.39
N LEU A 68 -22.68 0.64 -30.60
CA LEU A 68 -22.52 -0.64 -29.90
C LEU A 68 -23.44 -0.74 -28.69
N LEU A 69 -23.88 0.39 -28.14
CA LEU A 69 -24.73 0.42 -26.95
C LEU A 69 -26.12 -0.13 -27.28
N PRO A 70 -26.73 -0.84 -26.33
CA PRO A 70 -28.07 -1.38 -26.52
C PRO A 70 -29.13 -0.28 -26.33
N SER A 71 -30.18 -0.29 -27.15
CA SER A 71 -31.30 0.66 -27.00
C SER A 71 -31.98 0.54 -25.62
N PRO A 72 -32.34 1.65 -24.94
CA PRO A 72 -32.25 3.04 -25.40
C PRO A 72 -30.95 3.79 -25.01
N LEU A 73 -29.90 3.10 -24.56
CA LEU A 73 -28.65 3.77 -24.12
C LEU A 73 -27.92 4.47 -25.26
N ASP A 74 -27.97 3.93 -26.46
CA ASP A 74 -27.37 4.54 -27.66
C ASP A 74 -27.94 5.94 -27.91
N GLU A 75 -29.26 6.11 -27.84
CA GLU A 75 -29.94 7.40 -28.02
C GLU A 75 -29.67 8.37 -26.85
N ILE A 76 -29.69 7.87 -25.62
CA ILE A 76 -29.39 8.66 -24.41
C ILE A 76 -27.95 9.20 -24.48
N VAL A 77 -26.98 8.32 -24.74
CA VAL A 77 -25.56 8.68 -24.81
C VAL A 77 -25.29 9.56 -26.03
N THR A 78 -25.97 9.36 -27.17
CA THR A 78 -25.90 10.28 -28.31
C THR A 78 -26.34 11.68 -27.92
N THR A 79 -27.50 11.80 -27.27
CA THR A 79 -28.05 13.11 -26.86
C THR A 79 -27.14 13.79 -25.82
N ALA A 80 -26.69 13.04 -24.82
CA ALA A 80 -25.76 13.54 -23.80
C ALA A 80 -24.44 14.02 -24.42
N TYR A 81 -23.84 13.23 -25.31
CA TYR A 81 -22.62 13.60 -26.02
C TYR A 81 -22.78 14.90 -26.81
N LEU A 82 -23.88 15.06 -27.55
CA LEU A 82 -24.11 16.27 -28.34
C LEU A 82 -24.30 17.51 -27.47
N LEU A 83 -24.96 17.38 -26.32
CA LEU A 83 -25.08 18.49 -25.36
C LEU A 83 -23.71 18.84 -24.76
N CYS A 84 -22.93 17.86 -24.33
CA CYS A 84 -21.55 18.08 -23.85
C CYS A 84 -20.68 18.72 -24.95
N ARG A 85 -20.84 18.32 -26.22
CA ARG A 85 -20.12 18.89 -27.36
C ARG A 85 -20.50 20.34 -27.63
N VAL A 86 -21.75 20.75 -27.39
CA VAL A 86 -22.13 22.17 -27.47
C VAL A 86 -21.37 22.97 -26.40
N VAL A 87 -21.28 22.45 -25.17
CA VAL A 87 -20.53 23.07 -24.07
C VAL A 87 -19.03 23.14 -24.43
N ASP A 88 -18.42 22.05 -24.90
CA ASP A 88 -17.03 22.01 -25.40
C ASP A 88 -16.78 23.10 -26.45
N THR A 89 -17.68 23.20 -27.45
CA THR A 89 -17.53 24.14 -28.58
C THR A 89 -17.50 25.60 -28.09
N VAL A 90 -18.25 25.91 -27.04
CA VAL A 90 -18.24 27.26 -26.44
C VAL A 90 -16.98 27.52 -25.62
N GLU A 91 -16.45 26.51 -24.92
CA GLU A 91 -15.20 26.63 -24.15
C GLU A 91 -13.98 26.81 -25.06
N ASP A 92 -13.89 25.98 -26.11
CA ASP A 92 -12.78 25.92 -27.05
C ASP A 92 -12.64 27.17 -27.94
N GLU A 93 -13.70 27.97 -28.09
CA GLU A 93 -13.70 29.19 -28.89
C GLU A 93 -12.70 30.23 -28.33
N SER A 94 -11.62 30.50 -29.06
CA SER A 94 -10.53 31.37 -28.59
C SER A 94 -10.70 32.85 -28.97
N GLY A 95 -11.59 33.19 -29.91
CA GLY A 95 -11.72 34.52 -30.49
C GLY A 95 -12.66 35.48 -29.76
N SER A 96 -13.53 34.98 -28.89
CA SER A 96 -14.55 35.79 -28.19
C SER A 96 -14.13 36.15 -26.75
N PRO A 97 -14.67 37.26 -26.20
CA PRO A 97 -14.44 37.65 -24.81
C PRO A 97 -14.75 36.50 -23.83
N VAL A 98 -13.87 36.32 -22.83
CA VAL A 98 -14.04 35.28 -21.80
C VAL A 98 -15.35 35.48 -21.03
N SER A 99 -15.73 36.73 -20.73
CA SER A 99 -16.98 37.06 -20.03
C SER A 99 -18.21 36.50 -20.74
N ASP A 100 -18.24 36.60 -22.07
CA ASP A 100 -19.40 36.21 -22.87
C ASP A 100 -19.52 34.69 -22.95
N ARG A 101 -18.37 34.00 -23.03
CA ARG A 101 -18.30 32.53 -22.97
C ARG A 101 -18.68 32.00 -21.60
N VAL A 102 -18.18 32.60 -20.52
CA VAL A 102 -18.54 32.25 -19.13
C VAL A 102 -20.03 32.43 -18.88
N GLN A 103 -20.61 33.54 -19.36
CA GLN A 103 -22.06 33.76 -19.28
C GLN A 103 -22.82 32.69 -20.05
N LEU A 104 -22.44 32.40 -21.30
CA LEU A 104 -23.12 31.42 -22.12
C LEU A 104 -23.02 30.00 -21.56
N LEU A 105 -21.87 29.59 -21.01
CA LEU A 105 -21.71 28.31 -20.32
C LEU A 105 -22.61 28.20 -19.09
N THR A 106 -22.72 29.28 -18.31
CA THR A 106 -23.65 29.35 -17.16
C THR A 106 -25.11 29.23 -17.61
N GLU A 107 -25.47 29.86 -18.73
CA GLU A 107 -26.80 29.74 -19.33
C GLU A 107 -27.08 28.32 -19.85
N LEU A 108 -26.09 27.66 -20.47
CA LEU A 108 -26.19 26.25 -20.91
C LEU A 108 -26.38 25.31 -19.72
N ALA A 109 -25.68 25.54 -18.60
CA ALA A 109 -25.88 24.79 -17.35
C ALA A 109 -27.32 24.95 -16.83
N ALA A 110 -27.87 26.16 -16.88
CA ALA A 110 -29.25 26.41 -16.47
C ALA A 110 -30.26 25.73 -17.41
N LEU A 111 -29.98 25.69 -18.72
CA LEU A 111 -30.82 25.02 -19.72
C LEU A 111 -30.89 23.50 -19.54
N ALA A 112 -29.85 22.87 -18.97
CA ALA A 112 -29.85 21.45 -18.65
C ALA A 112 -30.99 21.05 -17.69
N ALA A 113 -31.44 21.97 -16.83
CA ALA A 113 -32.58 21.75 -15.93
C ALA A 113 -33.95 21.89 -16.62
N LEU A 114 -33.99 22.27 -17.91
CA LEU A 114 -35.20 22.49 -18.69
C LEU A 114 -36.22 23.41 -17.98
N PRO A 115 -35.86 24.68 -17.67
CA PRO A 115 -36.79 25.64 -17.06
C PRO A 115 -38.06 25.83 -17.91
N PRO A 116 -39.18 26.34 -17.36
CA PRO A 116 -40.45 26.42 -18.09
C PRO A 116 -40.37 27.10 -19.47
N ASP A 117 -39.47 28.06 -19.63
CA ASP A 117 -39.19 28.85 -20.82
C ASP A 117 -37.96 28.36 -21.63
N TRP A 118 -37.51 27.12 -21.40
CA TRP A 118 -36.27 26.58 -22.00
C TRP A 118 -36.23 26.66 -23.53
N ARG A 119 -37.37 26.60 -24.23
CA ARG A 119 -37.43 26.70 -25.70
C ARG A 119 -37.00 28.07 -26.20
N GLU A 120 -37.48 29.13 -25.57
CA GLU A 120 -37.10 30.51 -25.92
C GLU A 120 -35.65 30.78 -25.52
N ARG A 121 -35.27 30.36 -24.30
CA ARG A 121 -33.90 30.54 -23.79
C ARG A 121 -32.87 29.77 -24.62
N SER A 122 -33.17 28.56 -25.06
CA SER A 122 -32.26 27.76 -25.90
C SER A 122 -32.10 28.32 -27.31
N ALA A 123 -33.17 28.84 -27.93
CA ALA A 123 -33.08 29.53 -29.21
C ALA A 123 -32.23 30.80 -29.11
N ALA A 124 -32.43 31.58 -28.04
CA ALA A 124 -31.63 32.77 -27.77
C ALA A 124 -30.16 32.44 -27.47
N ALA A 125 -29.89 31.39 -26.70
CA ALA A 125 -28.54 30.91 -26.41
C ALA A 125 -27.84 30.41 -27.68
N ALA A 126 -28.53 29.66 -28.54
CA ALA A 126 -27.98 29.18 -29.81
C ALA A 126 -27.59 30.32 -30.76
N GLU A 127 -28.41 31.38 -30.83
CA GLU A 127 -28.11 32.56 -31.66
C GLU A 127 -26.93 33.36 -31.09
N ARG A 128 -26.88 33.57 -29.75
CA ARG A 128 -25.73 34.19 -29.09
C ARG A 128 -24.45 33.39 -29.31
N ALA A 129 -24.51 32.08 -29.11
CA ALA A 129 -23.39 31.18 -29.34
C ALA A 129 -22.89 31.29 -30.79
N ARG A 130 -23.78 31.24 -31.78
CA ARG A 130 -23.43 31.43 -33.19
C ARG A 130 -22.73 32.78 -33.46
N GLY A 131 -23.15 33.85 -32.77
CA GLY A 131 -22.51 35.16 -32.88
C GLY A 131 -21.12 35.23 -32.25
N LEU A 132 -20.84 34.37 -31.25
CA LEU A 132 -19.52 34.27 -30.61
C LEU A 132 -18.55 33.41 -31.43
N LEU A 133 -19.03 32.32 -32.04
CA LEU A 133 -18.17 31.38 -32.77
C LEU A 133 -17.47 32.04 -33.97
N GLY A 134 -16.14 31.97 -33.98
CA GLY A 134 -15.29 32.53 -35.01
C GLY A 134 -15.18 31.66 -36.26
N SER A 135 -14.48 32.18 -37.27
CA SER A 135 -14.23 31.47 -38.55
C SER A 135 -13.39 30.20 -38.42
N GLY A 136 -12.73 29.98 -37.27
CA GLY A 136 -11.93 28.79 -36.97
C GLY A 136 -12.74 27.58 -36.51
N THR A 137 -14.01 27.77 -36.13
CA THR A 137 -14.86 26.71 -35.60
C THR A 137 -15.39 25.81 -36.72
N PRO A 138 -15.30 24.47 -36.59
CA PRO A 138 -15.79 23.55 -37.62
C PRO A 138 -17.27 23.79 -37.99
N ALA A 139 -17.57 23.79 -39.29
CA ALA A 139 -18.94 24.06 -39.78
C ALA A 139 -20.00 23.10 -39.19
N ASP A 140 -19.61 21.85 -38.91
CA ASP A 140 -20.48 20.85 -38.29
C ASP A 140 -20.77 21.16 -36.81
N GLU A 141 -19.81 21.73 -36.07
CA GLU A 141 -20.02 22.19 -34.69
C GLU A 141 -20.88 23.45 -34.65
N VAL A 142 -20.68 24.39 -35.58
CA VAL A 142 -21.59 25.55 -35.76
C VAL A 142 -23.02 25.09 -36.06
N ARG A 143 -23.19 24.06 -36.89
CA ARG A 143 -24.50 23.44 -37.16
C ARG A 143 -25.08 22.81 -35.90
N LEU A 144 -24.27 22.12 -35.10
CA LEU A 144 -24.72 21.53 -33.84
C LEU A 144 -25.22 22.59 -32.85
N VAL A 145 -24.44 23.66 -32.66
CA VAL A 145 -24.78 24.77 -31.76
C VAL A 145 -26.08 25.45 -32.19
N ALA A 146 -26.25 25.70 -33.49
CA ALA A 146 -27.52 26.21 -34.04
C ALA A 146 -28.69 25.24 -33.84
N GLY A 147 -28.40 23.93 -33.77
CA GLY A 147 -29.35 22.86 -33.49
C GLY A 147 -29.61 22.59 -32.01
N LEU A 148 -29.04 23.35 -31.07
CA LEU A 148 -29.23 23.16 -29.63
C LEU A 148 -30.69 23.01 -29.20
N PRO A 149 -31.67 23.83 -29.69
CA PRO A 149 -33.07 23.64 -29.35
C PRO A 149 -33.62 22.25 -29.75
N VAL A 150 -33.15 21.70 -30.88
CA VAL A 150 -33.56 20.38 -31.38
C VAL A 150 -32.97 19.26 -30.50
N VAL A 151 -31.70 19.40 -30.09
CA VAL A 151 -31.07 18.43 -29.18
C VAL A 151 -31.75 18.44 -27.81
N LEU A 152 -32.09 19.62 -27.28
CA LEU A 152 -32.84 19.75 -26.03
C LEU A 152 -34.28 19.21 -26.15
N GLU A 153 -34.94 19.39 -27.30
CA GLU A 153 -36.23 18.75 -27.57
C GLU A 153 -36.09 17.21 -27.51
N ASN A 154 -35.03 16.63 -28.07
CA ASN A 154 -34.77 15.20 -27.91
C ASN A 154 -34.48 14.81 -26.44
N PHE A 155 -33.74 15.66 -25.72
CA PHE A 155 -33.44 15.48 -24.30
C PHE A 155 -34.71 15.40 -23.44
N THR A 156 -35.75 16.16 -23.77
CA THR A 156 -37.05 16.12 -23.08
C THR A 156 -37.79 14.79 -23.24
N ARG A 157 -37.46 14.01 -24.27
CA ARG A 157 -38.07 12.71 -24.57
C ARG A 157 -37.38 11.55 -23.86
N LEU A 158 -36.19 11.77 -23.30
CA LEU A 158 -35.45 10.74 -22.58
C LEU A 158 -36.12 10.37 -21.25
N PRO A 159 -35.96 9.13 -20.74
CA PRO A 159 -36.47 8.73 -19.43
C PRO A 159 -36.00 9.66 -18.32
N ARG A 160 -36.90 10.00 -17.37
CA ARG A 160 -36.63 10.99 -16.30
C ARG A 160 -35.38 10.67 -15.48
N ALA A 161 -35.15 9.40 -15.13
CA ALA A 161 -33.98 8.98 -14.36
C ALA A 161 -32.66 9.16 -15.14
N ALA A 162 -32.64 8.79 -16.43
CA ALA A 162 -31.49 9.02 -17.31
C ALA A 162 -31.24 10.53 -17.53
N ARG A 163 -32.31 11.31 -17.65
CA ARG A 163 -32.25 12.77 -17.79
C ARG A 163 -31.57 13.44 -16.59
N GLY A 164 -31.86 12.98 -15.37
CA GLY A 164 -31.23 13.50 -14.15
C GLY A 164 -29.71 13.35 -14.17
N LEU A 165 -29.21 12.18 -14.56
CA LEU A 165 -27.77 11.91 -14.66
C LEU A 165 -27.08 12.76 -15.72
N VAL A 166 -27.73 12.95 -16.88
CA VAL A 166 -27.21 13.80 -17.97
C VAL A 166 -27.26 15.28 -17.59
N GLN A 167 -28.31 15.70 -16.87
CA GLN A 167 -28.44 17.06 -16.37
C GLN A 167 -27.31 17.39 -15.39
N GLU A 168 -27.06 16.54 -14.40
CA GLU A 168 -25.98 16.71 -13.42
C GLU A 168 -24.61 16.82 -14.12
N CYS A 169 -24.34 15.91 -15.05
CA CYS A 169 -23.13 15.92 -15.87
C CYS A 169 -22.95 17.25 -16.65
N LEU A 170 -24.01 17.74 -17.29
CA LEU A 170 -23.96 18.98 -18.06
C LEU A 170 -23.79 20.21 -17.19
N GLN A 171 -24.41 20.23 -16.01
CA GLN A 171 -24.29 21.33 -15.06
C GLN A 171 -22.87 21.40 -14.51
N ASP A 172 -22.34 20.28 -14.03
CA ASP A 172 -20.97 20.19 -13.51
C ASP A 172 -19.95 20.60 -14.57
N MET A 173 -20.09 20.06 -15.78
CA MET A 173 -19.17 20.32 -16.89
C MET A 173 -19.21 21.80 -17.30
N ALA A 174 -20.40 22.36 -17.54
CA ALA A 174 -20.51 23.74 -18.01
C ALA A 174 -20.10 24.77 -16.95
N ILE A 175 -20.47 24.56 -15.68
CA ILE A 175 -20.07 25.44 -14.58
C ILE A 175 -18.57 25.33 -14.33
N GLY A 176 -18.03 24.10 -14.26
CA GLY A 176 -16.60 23.90 -14.04
C GLY A 176 -15.75 24.45 -15.18
N MET A 177 -16.21 24.37 -16.43
CA MET A 177 -15.55 25.01 -17.58
C MET A 177 -15.61 26.54 -17.49
N ALA A 178 -16.74 27.11 -17.10
CA ALA A 178 -16.87 28.56 -16.91
C ALA A 178 -15.92 29.08 -15.81
N ASP A 179 -15.83 28.34 -14.71
CA ASP A 179 -14.94 28.65 -13.60
C ASP A 179 -13.46 28.50 -13.99
N THR A 180 -13.12 27.43 -14.71
CA THR A 180 -11.78 27.23 -15.27
C THR A 180 -11.41 28.37 -16.22
N LEU A 181 -12.28 28.74 -17.16
CA LEU A 181 -12.04 29.86 -18.07
C LEU A 181 -11.84 31.19 -17.35
N SER A 182 -12.54 31.40 -16.23
CA SER A 182 -12.46 32.63 -15.43
C SER A 182 -11.15 32.75 -14.67
N ARG A 183 -10.56 31.61 -14.26
CA ARG A 183 -9.34 31.55 -13.44
C ARG A 183 -8.06 31.26 -14.25
N ARG A 184 -8.17 30.57 -15.38
CA ARG A 184 -7.03 30.09 -16.18
C ARG A 184 -6.29 31.25 -16.84
N GLN A 185 -4.98 31.29 -16.62
CA GLN A 185 -4.06 32.19 -17.33
C GLN A 185 -3.60 31.54 -18.65
N SER A 186 -2.29 31.55 -18.97
CA SER A 186 -1.75 30.95 -20.21
C SER A 186 -1.62 29.42 -20.17
N ALA A 187 -1.56 28.81 -18.99
CA ALA A 187 -1.50 27.37 -18.75
C ALA A 187 -2.06 27.02 -17.36
N LEU A 188 -2.29 25.73 -17.08
CA LEU A 188 -2.63 25.24 -15.74
C LEU A 188 -1.37 25.18 -14.87
N GLU A 189 -1.47 25.42 -13.56
CA GLU A 189 -0.30 25.60 -12.70
C GLU A 189 0.44 24.28 -12.47
N ASP A 190 -0.28 23.23 -12.05
CA ASP A 190 0.28 21.94 -11.69
C ASP A 190 -0.56 20.74 -12.16
N VAL A 191 -0.04 19.53 -11.89
CA VAL A 191 -0.71 18.28 -12.29
C VAL A 191 -2.08 18.14 -11.62
N ASP A 192 -2.25 18.63 -10.40
CA ASP A 192 -3.52 18.53 -9.68
C ASP A 192 -4.59 19.41 -10.32
N GLU A 193 -4.23 20.62 -10.78
CA GLU A 193 -5.13 21.45 -11.59
C GLU A 193 -5.50 20.79 -12.93
N VAL A 194 -4.55 20.10 -13.58
CA VAL A 194 -4.84 19.33 -14.81
C VAL A 194 -5.81 18.19 -14.54
N LEU A 195 -5.65 17.47 -13.43
CA LEU A 195 -6.55 16.38 -13.06
C LEU A 195 -7.93 16.92 -12.63
N ALA A 196 -7.98 18.04 -11.91
CA ALA A 196 -9.23 18.72 -11.55
C ALA A 196 -9.97 19.20 -12.81
N TYR A 197 -9.27 19.74 -13.80
CA TYR A 197 -9.88 20.06 -15.09
C TYR A 197 -10.37 18.78 -15.81
N CYS A 198 -9.59 17.70 -15.81
CA CYS A 198 -10.03 16.41 -16.33
C CYS A 198 -11.29 15.89 -15.60
N ASP A 199 -11.46 16.22 -14.32
CA ASP A 199 -12.65 15.83 -13.56
C ASP A 199 -13.91 16.54 -14.04
N VAL A 200 -13.79 17.83 -14.29
CA VAL A 200 -14.86 18.67 -14.84
C VAL A 200 -15.29 18.18 -16.22
N VAL A 201 -14.34 17.90 -17.11
CA VAL A 201 -14.67 17.67 -18.54
C VAL A 201 -14.84 16.21 -18.92
N ALA A 202 -14.36 15.27 -18.10
CA ALA A 202 -14.35 13.85 -18.46
C ALA A 202 -14.73 12.89 -17.31
N SER A 203 -14.30 13.13 -16.06
CA SER A 203 -14.73 12.27 -14.95
C SER A 203 -16.24 12.36 -14.71
N THR A 204 -16.83 13.56 -14.82
CA THR A 204 -18.28 13.72 -14.74
C THR A 204 -19.03 12.90 -15.81
N VAL A 205 -18.46 12.80 -17.02
CA VAL A 205 -18.97 11.93 -18.09
C VAL A 205 -18.82 10.45 -17.70
N GLY A 206 -17.69 10.07 -17.10
CA GLY A 206 -17.46 8.72 -16.57
C GLY A 206 -18.49 8.33 -15.49
N ARG A 207 -18.78 9.23 -14.55
CA ARG A 207 -19.82 9.06 -13.52
C ARG A 207 -21.21 8.97 -14.12
N MET A 208 -21.56 9.85 -15.06
CA MET A 208 -22.81 9.81 -15.80
C MET A 208 -23.01 8.48 -16.52
N LEU A 209 -22.02 8.02 -17.29
CA LEU A 209 -22.07 6.74 -18.00
C LEU A 209 -22.25 5.57 -17.02
N THR A 210 -21.51 5.58 -15.91
CA THR A 210 -21.65 4.58 -14.84
C THR A 210 -23.07 4.55 -14.28
N GLY A 211 -23.65 5.73 -13.98
CA GLY A 211 -25.02 5.86 -13.54
C GLY A 211 -26.04 5.37 -14.57
N LEU A 212 -25.82 5.66 -15.87
CA LEU A 212 -26.68 5.20 -16.96
C LEU A 212 -26.63 3.67 -17.13
N PHE A 213 -25.45 3.07 -16.98
CA PHE A 213 -25.30 1.61 -17.01
C PHE A 213 -26.02 0.95 -15.82
N ALA A 214 -25.90 1.54 -14.63
CA ALA A 214 -26.61 1.09 -13.44
C ALA A 214 -28.13 1.21 -13.59
N TRP A 215 -28.60 2.34 -14.11
CA TRP A 215 -30.01 2.61 -14.39
C TRP A 215 -30.60 1.57 -15.36
N ARG A 216 -29.91 1.29 -16.48
CA ARG A 216 -30.36 0.30 -17.45
C ARG A 216 -30.46 -1.09 -16.82
N SER A 217 -29.45 -1.47 -16.05
CA SER A 217 -29.32 -2.84 -15.51
C SER A 217 -30.26 -3.11 -14.32
N GLY A 218 -31.22 -2.21 -14.04
CA GLY A 218 -32.15 -2.34 -12.92
C GLY A 218 -31.50 -2.18 -11.55
N GLY A 219 -30.35 -1.50 -11.48
CA GLY A 219 -29.59 -1.34 -10.23
C GLY A 219 -28.78 -2.59 -9.87
N ALA A 220 -27.77 -2.94 -10.69
CA ALA A 220 -26.76 -3.94 -10.35
C ALA A 220 -25.90 -3.48 -9.15
N ALA A 221 -26.47 -3.51 -7.94
CA ALA A 221 -25.94 -2.94 -6.71
C ALA A 221 -24.60 -3.54 -6.26
N ALA A 222 -24.24 -4.73 -6.78
CA ALA A 222 -23.01 -5.44 -6.40
C ALA A 222 -21.74 -4.86 -7.05
N VAL A 223 -21.83 -4.27 -8.25
CA VAL A 223 -20.66 -3.79 -9.01
C VAL A 223 -20.58 -2.26 -9.04
N LEU A 224 -21.69 -1.58 -8.75
CA LEU A 224 -21.76 -0.12 -8.76
C LEU A 224 -20.69 0.55 -7.87
N PRO A 225 -20.40 0.09 -6.63
CA PRO A 225 -19.33 0.70 -5.83
C PRO A 225 -17.96 0.61 -6.49
N ALA A 226 -17.63 -0.54 -7.11
CA ALA A 226 -16.35 -0.76 -7.77
C ALA A 226 -16.20 0.07 -9.05
N LEU A 227 -17.30 0.29 -9.79
CA LEU A 227 -17.33 1.16 -10.96
C LEU A 227 -17.27 2.63 -10.54
N THR A 228 -18.05 3.06 -9.55
CA THR A 228 -18.04 4.45 -9.05
C THR A 228 -16.67 4.85 -8.54
N ALA A 229 -15.99 3.99 -7.78
CA ALA A 229 -14.64 4.27 -7.28
C ALA A 229 -13.58 4.49 -8.37
N ARG A 230 -13.86 4.07 -9.62
CA ARG A 230 -12.90 4.11 -10.74
C ARG A 230 -13.42 4.89 -11.95
N ALA A 231 -14.64 5.42 -11.88
CA ALA A 231 -15.28 6.16 -12.96
C ALA A 231 -14.49 7.42 -13.33
N ASP A 232 -13.90 8.06 -12.32
CA ASP A 232 -13.11 9.27 -12.51
C ASP A 232 -11.82 8.97 -13.29
N SER A 233 -11.03 7.98 -12.88
CA SER A 233 -9.83 7.58 -13.62
C SER A 233 -10.13 7.10 -15.05
N PHE A 234 -11.28 6.46 -15.28
CA PHE A 234 -11.74 6.13 -16.64
C PHE A 234 -11.97 7.39 -17.50
N GLY A 235 -12.55 8.44 -16.94
CA GLY A 235 -12.68 9.75 -17.61
C GLY A 235 -11.32 10.43 -17.82
N ARG A 236 -10.53 10.57 -16.73
CA ARG A 236 -9.22 11.25 -16.73
C ARG A 236 -8.28 10.69 -17.78
N VAL A 237 -8.13 9.37 -17.89
CA VAL A 237 -7.16 8.79 -18.86
C VAL A 237 -7.51 9.12 -20.31
N LEU A 238 -8.80 9.18 -20.65
CA LEU A 238 -9.25 9.52 -21.99
C LEU A 238 -8.96 11.00 -22.28
N GLN A 239 -9.19 11.89 -21.32
CA GLN A 239 -8.92 13.32 -21.48
C GLN A 239 -7.43 13.63 -21.49
N LEU A 240 -6.65 13.06 -20.58
CA LEU A 240 -5.19 13.18 -20.57
C LEU A 240 -4.61 12.72 -21.92
N THR A 241 -5.15 11.65 -22.50
CA THR A 241 -4.72 11.19 -23.83
C THR A 241 -5.02 12.22 -24.92
N ASN A 242 -6.16 12.92 -24.85
CA ASN A 242 -6.46 14.00 -25.78
C ASN A 242 -5.53 15.19 -25.59
N ILE A 243 -5.32 15.65 -24.35
CA ILE A 243 -4.38 16.73 -24.02
C ILE A 243 -2.99 16.43 -24.59
N ILE A 244 -2.48 15.21 -24.39
CA ILE A 244 -1.15 14.80 -24.87
C ILE A 244 -1.09 14.75 -26.41
N LYS A 245 -2.15 14.25 -27.05
CA LYS A 245 -2.20 14.03 -28.50
C LYS A 245 -2.42 15.34 -29.28
N ASP A 246 -3.21 16.26 -28.73
CA ASP A 246 -3.67 17.48 -29.39
C ASP A 246 -2.92 18.75 -28.94
N VAL A 247 -1.95 18.62 -28.02
CA VAL A 247 -1.12 19.72 -27.50
C VAL A 247 -0.65 20.72 -28.56
N ARG A 248 -0.24 20.26 -29.75
CA ARG A 248 0.21 21.16 -30.81
C ARG A 248 -0.92 22.04 -31.36
N ALA A 249 -2.07 21.42 -31.62
CA ALA A 249 -3.24 22.13 -32.13
C ALA A 249 -3.79 23.11 -31.08
N ASP A 250 -3.76 22.74 -29.80
CA ASP A 250 -4.15 23.64 -28.71
C ASP A 250 -3.21 24.83 -28.61
N LEU A 251 -1.89 24.61 -28.68
CA LEU A 251 -0.92 25.69 -28.71
C LEU A 251 -1.13 26.61 -29.92
N ASP A 252 -1.34 26.07 -31.12
CA ASP A 252 -1.61 26.89 -32.32
C ASP A 252 -2.90 27.72 -32.19
N ALA A 253 -3.85 27.30 -31.34
CA ALA A 253 -5.05 28.04 -30.96
C ALA A 253 -4.88 28.91 -29.69
N ASN A 254 -3.63 29.10 -29.23
CA ASN A 254 -3.27 29.83 -28.01
C ASN A 254 -3.90 29.29 -26.72
N ARG A 255 -4.03 27.95 -26.63
CA ARG A 255 -4.45 27.23 -25.43
C ARG A 255 -3.31 26.31 -24.95
N CYS A 256 -3.15 26.15 -23.64
CA CYS A 256 -2.25 25.17 -23.07
C CYS A 256 -2.87 24.48 -21.86
N TRP A 257 -3.04 23.17 -21.96
CA TRP A 257 -3.56 22.31 -20.90
C TRP A 257 -2.45 21.54 -20.15
N LEU A 258 -1.19 21.80 -20.49
CA LEU A 258 -0.05 21.22 -19.81
C LEU A 258 0.28 22.02 -18.54
N PRO A 259 0.72 21.35 -17.46
CA PRO A 259 1.01 22.02 -16.21
C PRO A 259 2.33 22.79 -16.28
N ARG A 260 2.34 24.04 -15.78
CA ARG A 260 3.52 24.91 -15.74
C ARG A 260 4.67 24.29 -14.97
N THR A 261 4.39 23.58 -13.89
CA THR A 261 5.41 22.84 -13.12
C THR A 261 6.13 21.80 -13.98
N VAL A 262 5.42 20.99 -14.76
CA VAL A 262 6.05 20.00 -15.66
C VAL A 262 6.82 20.65 -16.80
N LEU A 263 6.34 21.78 -17.33
CA LEU A 263 7.06 22.56 -18.32
C LEU A 263 8.39 23.08 -17.74
N ALA A 264 8.34 23.69 -16.55
CA ALA A 264 9.50 24.21 -15.85
C ALA A 264 10.53 23.12 -15.51
N ASP A 265 10.08 21.98 -15.00
CA ASP A 265 10.94 20.81 -14.68
C ASP A 265 11.69 20.28 -15.91
N CYS A 266 11.09 20.43 -17.09
CA CYS A 266 11.70 20.04 -18.36
C CYS A 266 12.53 21.17 -19.01
N GLY A 267 12.71 22.30 -18.32
CA GLY A 267 13.44 23.47 -18.79
C GLY A 267 12.72 24.24 -19.90
N VAL A 268 11.38 24.30 -19.85
CA VAL A 268 10.54 25.03 -20.81
C VAL A 268 9.87 26.19 -20.09
N ASP A 269 10.39 27.40 -20.32
CA ASP A 269 9.96 28.61 -19.58
C ASP A 269 8.57 29.13 -19.99
N SER A 270 8.10 28.76 -21.20
CA SER A 270 6.76 29.10 -21.67
C SER A 270 6.20 28.05 -22.63
N PRO A 271 4.87 27.81 -22.66
CA PRO A 271 4.24 26.79 -23.51
C PRO A 271 4.53 26.95 -25.01
N GLU A 272 4.69 28.17 -25.50
CA GLU A 272 4.92 28.48 -26.91
C GLU A 272 6.24 27.88 -27.41
N ARG A 273 7.25 27.81 -26.54
CA ARG A 273 8.58 27.25 -26.84
C ARG A 273 8.54 25.77 -27.20
N LEU A 274 7.48 25.05 -26.85
CA LEU A 274 7.29 23.65 -27.26
C LEU A 274 7.15 23.48 -28.78
N ARG A 275 6.82 24.55 -29.51
CA ARG A 275 6.70 24.55 -30.98
C ARG A 275 8.06 24.60 -31.68
N ASP A 276 9.09 25.08 -31.00
CA ASP A 276 10.40 25.34 -31.58
C ASP A 276 11.15 24.02 -31.80
N PRO A 277 11.67 23.76 -33.03
CA PRO A 277 12.44 22.55 -33.31
C PRO A 277 13.63 22.34 -32.36
N GLU A 278 14.24 23.44 -31.89
CA GLU A 278 15.36 23.41 -30.94
C GLU A 278 14.96 22.82 -29.57
N ASN A 279 13.69 22.94 -29.18
CA ASN A 279 13.16 22.42 -27.93
C ASN A 279 12.57 21.00 -28.07
N ALA A 280 12.70 20.35 -29.23
CA ALA A 280 12.09 19.02 -29.49
C ALA A 280 12.48 17.95 -28.46
N THR A 281 13.67 18.04 -27.85
CA THR A 281 14.08 17.11 -26.77
C THR A 281 13.38 17.40 -25.46
N ARG A 282 13.23 18.68 -25.08
CA ARG A 282 12.49 19.10 -23.86
C ARG A 282 10.99 18.84 -24.01
N ALA A 283 10.44 19.14 -25.18
CA ALA A 283 9.05 18.88 -25.52
C ALA A 283 8.72 17.38 -25.44
N ARG A 284 9.64 16.50 -25.89
CA ARG A 284 9.51 15.05 -25.65
C ARG A 284 9.54 14.70 -24.16
N ALA A 285 10.40 15.31 -23.36
CA ALA A 285 10.45 15.06 -21.91
C ALA A 285 9.12 15.41 -21.22
N VAL A 286 8.52 16.55 -21.56
CA VAL A 286 7.18 16.96 -21.10
C VAL A 286 6.12 15.91 -21.45
N LEU A 287 6.09 15.46 -22.72
CA LEU A 287 5.14 14.43 -23.15
C LEU A 287 5.33 13.10 -22.42
N ARG A 288 6.58 12.69 -22.20
CA ARG A 288 6.88 11.46 -21.46
C ARG A 288 6.33 11.51 -20.05
N ARG A 289 6.40 12.68 -19.40
CA ARG A 289 5.86 12.93 -18.08
C ARG A 289 4.34 12.83 -18.05
N MET A 290 3.68 13.51 -18.98
CA MET A 290 2.22 13.43 -19.10
C MET A 290 1.73 12.01 -19.43
N ILE A 291 2.48 11.26 -20.24
CA ILE A 291 2.16 9.84 -20.52
C ILE A 291 2.28 8.98 -19.26
N ALA A 292 3.23 9.26 -18.37
CA ALA A 292 3.36 8.55 -17.10
C ALA A 292 2.15 8.82 -16.18
N ILE A 293 1.70 10.07 -16.09
CA ILE A 293 0.47 10.45 -15.36
C ILE A 293 -0.74 9.74 -15.96
N ALA A 294 -0.89 9.76 -17.29
CA ALA A 294 -1.97 9.04 -17.97
C ALA A 294 -1.91 7.52 -17.75
N HIS A 295 -0.71 6.94 -17.63
CA HIS A 295 -0.54 5.51 -17.36
C HIS A 295 -0.98 5.13 -15.94
N ARG A 296 -0.85 6.02 -14.95
CA ARG A 296 -1.41 5.79 -13.61
C ARG A 296 -2.93 5.66 -13.67
N GLU A 297 -3.62 6.63 -14.28
CA GLU A 297 -5.08 6.60 -14.43
C GLU A 297 -5.55 5.40 -15.29
N LEU A 298 -4.71 4.97 -16.24
CA LEU A 298 -4.97 3.78 -17.06
C LEU A 298 -5.05 2.50 -16.21
N VAL A 299 -4.40 2.44 -15.04
CA VAL A 299 -4.48 1.26 -14.17
C VAL A 299 -5.90 1.05 -13.68
N ASP A 300 -6.49 2.10 -13.12
CA ASP A 300 -7.86 2.06 -12.60
C ASP A 300 -8.90 2.02 -13.72
N ALA A 301 -8.65 2.67 -14.85
CA ALA A 301 -9.53 2.59 -16.01
C ALA A 301 -9.61 1.17 -16.61
N VAL A 302 -8.52 0.39 -16.57
CA VAL A 302 -8.55 -1.02 -16.96
C VAL A 302 -9.37 -1.84 -15.96
N ALA A 303 -9.21 -1.60 -14.66
CA ALA A 303 -10.00 -2.24 -13.62
C ALA A 303 -11.49 -1.85 -13.69
N TYR A 304 -11.81 -0.62 -14.10
CA TYR A 304 -13.18 -0.17 -14.38
C TYR A 304 -13.82 -1.02 -15.47
N VAL A 305 -13.15 -1.18 -16.62
CA VAL A 305 -13.65 -2.01 -17.72
C VAL A 305 -13.74 -3.48 -17.33
N ASP A 306 -12.83 -3.96 -16.47
CA ASP A 306 -12.85 -5.33 -15.95
C ASP A 306 -14.00 -5.58 -14.97
N ALA A 307 -14.43 -4.57 -14.24
CA ALA A 307 -15.60 -4.64 -13.35
C ALA A 307 -16.93 -4.62 -14.13
N LEU A 308 -16.97 -4.09 -15.36
CA LEU A 308 -18.22 -4.06 -16.14
C LEU A 308 -18.76 -5.48 -16.36
N PRO A 309 -20.04 -5.74 -16.07
CA PRO A 309 -20.66 -7.04 -16.31
C PRO A 309 -20.47 -7.55 -17.75
N SER A 310 -20.53 -8.87 -17.92
CA SER A 310 -20.48 -9.52 -19.24
C SER A 310 -21.45 -10.71 -19.34
N ALA A 311 -22.47 -10.72 -18.47
CA ALA A 311 -23.38 -11.84 -18.30
C ALA A 311 -24.32 -12.02 -19.51
N ASP A 312 -24.69 -10.92 -20.17
CA ASP A 312 -25.55 -10.94 -21.35
C ASP A 312 -25.00 -10.10 -22.52
N ALA A 313 -25.72 -10.12 -23.65
CA ALA A 313 -25.31 -9.42 -24.87
C ALA A 313 -25.33 -7.88 -24.74
N ALA A 314 -26.19 -7.33 -23.87
CA ALA A 314 -26.31 -5.90 -23.62
C ALA A 314 -25.14 -5.41 -22.74
N ASP A 315 -24.79 -6.17 -21.71
CA ASP A 315 -23.62 -5.94 -20.87
C ASP A 315 -22.31 -6.04 -21.67
N ALA A 316 -22.20 -7.07 -22.52
CA ALA A 316 -21.07 -7.20 -23.43
C ALA A 316 -21.00 -6.05 -24.45
N ALA A 317 -22.12 -5.43 -24.81
CA ALA A 317 -22.16 -4.22 -25.62
C ALA A 317 -21.64 -2.99 -24.86
N ILE A 318 -22.04 -2.79 -23.60
CA ILE A 318 -21.53 -1.72 -22.72
C ILE A 318 -20.02 -1.87 -22.51
N ARG A 319 -19.56 -3.08 -22.18
CA ARG A 319 -18.13 -3.37 -22.04
C ARG A 319 -17.37 -3.04 -23.32
N ARG A 320 -17.89 -3.41 -24.51
CA ARG A 320 -17.27 -3.04 -25.80
C ARG A 320 -17.20 -1.53 -26.00
N PHE A 321 -18.28 -0.82 -25.65
CA PHE A 321 -18.35 0.63 -25.72
C PHE A 321 -17.25 1.30 -24.88
N CYS A 322 -17.01 0.85 -23.64
CA CYS A 322 -15.95 1.41 -22.78
C CYS A 322 -14.53 0.94 -23.18
N THR A 323 -14.40 -0.31 -23.62
CA THR A 323 -13.11 -0.89 -23.97
C THR A 323 -12.48 -0.24 -25.20
N ALA A 324 -13.29 0.06 -26.23
CA ALA A 324 -12.77 0.54 -27.50
C ALA A 324 -12.05 1.90 -27.39
N PRO A 325 -12.62 2.95 -26.75
CA PRO A 325 -11.92 4.20 -26.47
C PRO A 325 -10.66 3.99 -25.65
N LEU A 326 -10.71 3.14 -24.62
CA LEU A 326 -9.56 2.86 -23.77
C LEU A 326 -8.40 2.21 -24.55
N LEU A 327 -8.70 1.20 -25.37
CA LEU A 327 -7.70 0.56 -26.23
C LEU A 327 -7.12 1.56 -27.25
N MET A 328 -7.96 2.41 -27.83
CA MET A 328 -7.50 3.49 -28.72
C MET A 328 -6.60 4.49 -27.99
N ALA A 329 -6.89 4.81 -26.74
CA ALA A 329 -6.05 5.67 -25.90
C ALA A 329 -4.67 5.03 -25.66
N VAL A 330 -4.62 3.76 -25.22
CA VAL A 330 -3.35 3.02 -25.04
C VAL A 330 -2.52 2.99 -26.31
N LEU A 331 -3.15 2.70 -27.45
CA LEU A 331 -2.46 2.65 -28.74
C LEU A 331 -1.95 4.03 -29.18
N THR A 332 -2.68 5.09 -28.86
CA THR A 332 -2.27 6.47 -29.12
C THR A 332 -1.07 6.86 -28.25
N LEU A 333 -1.15 6.63 -26.93
CA LEU A 333 -0.03 6.90 -26.01
C LEU A 333 1.22 6.11 -26.40
N ARG A 334 1.09 4.85 -26.81
CA ARG A 334 2.22 4.03 -27.29
C ARG A 334 2.83 4.57 -28.57
N LYS A 335 2.00 5.09 -29.48
CA LYS A 335 2.46 5.68 -30.73
C LYS A 335 3.27 6.95 -30.45
N ILE A 336 2.78 7.80 -29.55
CA ILE A 336 3.49 9.00 -29.09
C ILE A 336 4.80 8.63 -28.39
N TRP A 337 4.75 7.68 -27.46
CA TRP A 337 5.92 7.21 -26.71
C TRP A 337 7.06 6.69 -27.62
N ARG A 338 6.71 6.03 -28.74
CA ARG A 338 7.66 5.43 -29.68
C ARG A 338 8.34 6.41 -30.65
N GLY A 339 8.00 7.70 -30.60
CA GLY A 339 8.76 8.74 -31.29
C GLY A 339 8.08 9.42 -32.48
N ASP A 340 6.74 9.42 -32.56
CA ASP A 340 6.05 10.33 -33.49
C ASP A 340 6.17 11.79 -33.02
N GLU A 341 6.46 12.71 -33.94
CA GLU A 341 6.58 14.15 -33.68
C GLU A 341 5.20 14.76 -33.35
N VAL A 342 4.75 14.67 -32.09
CA VAL A 342 3.52 15.31 -31.60
C VAL A 342 3.48 16.82 -31.89
N PHE A 343 4.66 17.46 -31.90
CA PHE A 343 4.82 18.88 -32.20
C PHE A 343 5.04 19.20 -33.68
N GLY A 344 5.00 18.19 -34.56
CA GLY A 344 5.09 18.35 -36.01
C GLY A 344 3.80 18.89 -36.65
N VAL A 345 3.86 19.22 -37.95
CA VAL A 345 2.75 19.87 -38.69
C VAL A 345 1.51 18.97 -38.84
N ARG A 346 1.64 17.65 -38.62
CA ARG A 346 0.53 16.69 -38.78
C ARG A 346 0.04 16.19 -37.41
N PRO A 347 -1.27 16.22 -37.14
CA PRO A 347 -1.82 15.73 -35.88
C PRO A 347 -1.60 14.22 -35.73
N VAL A 348 -1.30 13.77 -34.51
CA VAL A 348 -1.08 12.35 -34.22
C VAL A 348 -2.39 11.58 -34.33
N LYS A 349 -2.48 10.69 -35.31
CA LYS A 349 -3.65 9.85 -35.56
C LYS A 349 -3.25 8.39 -35.71
N ILE A 350 -3.91 7.49 -34.99
CA ILE A 350 -3.81 6.05 -35.25
C ILE A 350 -4.45 5.71 -36.61
N SER A 351 -3.91 4.71 -37.32
CA SER A 351 -4.36 4.41 -38.70
C SER A 351 -5.78 3.82 -38.72
N ARG A 352 -6.51 3.97 -39.83
CA ARG A 352 -7.82 3.29 -40.01
C ARG A 352 -7.73 1.78 -39.81
N ARG A 353 -6.61 1.16 -40.21
CA ARG A 353 -6.34 -0.27 -39.97
C ARG A 353 -6.20 -0.58 -38.48
N THR A 354 -5.52 0.28 -37.72
CA THR A 354 -5.36 0.17 -36.27
C THR A 354 -6.69 0.32 -35.54
N VAL A 355 -7.52 1.28 -35.95
CA VAL A 355 -8.88 1.46 -35.40
C VAL A 355 -9.74 0.23 -35.70
N ALA A 356 -9.76 -0.26 -36.95
CA ALA A 356 -10.49 -1.47 -37.32
C ALA A 356 -10.01 -2.70 -36.52
N ALA A 357 -8.71 -2.85 -36.33
CA ALA A 357 -8.14 -3.90 -35.50
C ALA A 357 -8.56 -3.76 -34.04
N ALA A 358 -8.51 -2.56 -33.44
CA ALA A 358 -8.98 -2.33 -32.08
C ALA A 358 -10.45 -2.71 -31.91
N MET A 359 -11.32 -2.30 -32.83
CA MET A 359 -12.74 -2.64 -32.83
C MET A 359 -13.00 -4.14 -33.03
N LEU A 360 -12.19 -4.83 -33.83
CA LEU A 360 -12.28 -6.30 -33.98
C LEU A 360 -11.85 -7.00 -32.70
N THR A 361 -10.75 -6.54 -32.10
CA THR A 361 -10.21 -7.09 -30.85
C THR A 361 -11.23 -6.97 -29.73
N THR A 362 -11.88 -5.82 -29.56
CA THR A 362 -12.92 -5.66 -28.52
C THR A 362 -14.09 -6.62 -28.74
N ARG A 363 -14.47 -6.95 -29.98
CA ARG A 363 -15.51 -7.96 -30.26
C ARG A 363 -15.09 -9.36 -29.81
N VAL A 364 -13.83 -9.75 -30.03
CA VAL A 364 -13.32 -11.08 -29.65
C VAL A 364 -13.14 -11.22 -28.14
N THR A 365 -12.75 -10.14 -27.47
CA THR A 365 -12.38 -10.18 -26.05
C THR A 365 -13.50 -9.77 -25.09
N ALA A 366 -14.57 -9.13 -25.57
CA ALA A 366 -15.63 -8.61 -24.69
C ALA A 366 -16.42 -9.68 -23.93
N ALA A 367 -16.53 -10.89 -24.47
CA ALA A 367 -17.15 -12.03 -23.78
C ALA A 367 -16.15 -12.82 -22.90
N ARG A 368 -14.89 -12.38 -22.81
CA ARG A 368 -13.80 -13.05 -22.08
C ARG A 368 -13.02 -12.04 -21.22
N PRO A 369 -13.54 -11.69 -20.03
CA PRO A 369 -13.00 -10.62 -19.18
C PRO A 369 -11.48 -10.70 -18.98
N THR A 370 -10.98 -11.88 -18.64
CA THR A 370 -9.55 -12.11 -18.37
C THR A 370 -8.66 -11.89 -19.59
N ALA A 371 -9.13 -12.19 -20.80
CA ALA A 371 -8.32 -12.06 -22.02
C ALA A 371 -8.14 -10.59 -22.42
N LEU A 372 -9.20 -9.79 -22.26
CA LEU A 372 -9.15 -8.36 -22.53
C LEU A 372 -8.22 -7.64 -21.55
N THR A 373 -8.40 -7.89 -20.25
CA THR A 373 -7.62 -7.26 -19.18
C THR A 373 -6.15 -7.66 -19.25
N THR A 374 -5.86 -8.93 -19.55
CA THR A 374 -4.49 -9.41 -19.80
C THR A 374 -3.85 -8.69 -20.99
N MET A 375 -4.60 -8.50 -22.08
CA MET A 375 -4.10 -7.79 -23.25
C MET A 375 -3.86 -6.31 -22.95
N LEU A 376 -4.81 -5.60 -22.35
CA LEU A 376 -4.63 -4.18 -21.98
C LEU A 376 -3.48 -3.99 -20.99
N THR A 377 -3.34 -4.91 -20.03
CA THR A 377 -2.23 -4.94 -19.07
C THR A 377 -0.89 -5.21 -19.78
N ALA A 378 -0.84 -6.13 -20.73
CA ALA A 378 0.36 -6.38 -21.53
C ALA A 378 0.70 -5.19 -22.43
N LEU A 379 -0.32 -4.54 -22.99
CA LEU A 379 -0.13 -3.38 -23.87
C LEU A 379 0.37 -2.16 -23.09
N ARG A 380 -0.13 -1.91 -21.87
CA ARG A 380 0.32 -0.80 -21.03
C ARG A 380 1.72 -0.98 -20.46
N ARG A 381 2.20 -2.21 -20.25
CA ARG A 381 3.59 -2.48 -19.78
C ARG A 381 4.69 -1.88 -20.67
N SER A 382 4.36 -1.54 -21.91
CA SER A 382 5.28 -0.87 -22.85
C SER A 382 5.29 0.66 -22.75
N LEU A 383 4.39 1.24 -21.95
CA LEU A 383 4.37 2.65 -21.58
C LEU A 383 5.26 2.85 -20.34
N PRO A 384 5.86 4.04 -20.15
CA PRO A 384 6.68 4.32 -18.98
C PRO A 384 5.86 4.10 -17.70
N GLY A 385 6.41 3.39 -16.72
CA GLY A 385 5.90 3.47 -15.35
C GLY A 385 6.01 4.92 -14.83
N PRO A 386 5.37 5.26 -13.70
CA PRO A 386 5.58 6.57 -13.08
C PRO A 386 7.08 6.86 -13.03
N LEU A 387 7.51 7.92 -13.72
CA LEU A 387 8.92 8.29 -13.73
C LEU A 387 9.29 8.69 -12.30
N PRO A 388 10.56 8.51 -11.85
CA PRO A 388 11.00 8.69 -10.46
C PRO A 388 10.67 10.04 -9.80
N HIS A 389 10.19 11.01 -10.57
CA HIS A 389 9.74 12.31 -10.12
C HIS A 389 8.24 12.38 -9.78
N ASP A 390 7.37 11.38 -10.08
CA ASP A 390 5.91 11.43 -9.78
C ASP A 390 5.62 11.07 -8.31
N ALA A 391 6.53 11.47 -7.42
CA ALA A 391 6.17 11.68 -6.03
C ALA A 391 5.08 12.77 -5.99
N PRO A 392 4.16 12.74 -5.00
CA PRO A 392 3.35 13.92 -4.70
C PRO A 392 4.28 15.15 -4.67
N ALA A 393 3.80 16.28 -5.19
CA ALA A 393 4.57 17.52 -5.21
C ALA A 393 5.24 17.70 -3.84
N PRO A 394 6.53 18.04 -3.77
CA PRO A 394 7.14 18.37 -2.49
C PRO A 394 6.23 19.41 -1.83
N PRO A 395 5.92 19.27 -0.53
CA PRO A 395 5.05 20.20 0.17
C PRO A 395 5.46 21.63 -0.20
N PRO A 396 4.49 22.51 -0.53
CA PRO A 396 4.72 23.81 -1.14
C PRO A 396 5.88 24.48 -0.44
N ALA A 397 6.92 24.91 -1.17
CA ALA A 397 8.22 25.36 -0.66
C ALA A 397 8.11 25.96 0.75
N ARG A 398 8.15 25.09 1.75
CA ARG A 398 8.06 25.50 3.15
C ARG A 398 9.38 26.21 3.40
N THR A 399 9.34 27.34 4.09
CA THR A 399 10.51 28.12 4.46
C THR A 399 11.62 27.16 4.89
N ARG A 400 12.67 27.09 4.06
CA ARG A 400 13.71 26.06 4.18
C ARG A 400 14.42 26.30 5.52
N ARG A 401 14.13 25.45 6.51
CA ARG A 401 14.85 25.47 7.78
C ARG A 401 16.33 25.26 7.50
N SER A 402 17.17 26.04 8.16
CA SER A 402 18.58 25.70 8.29
C SER A 402 18.74 24.35 8.99
N LEU A 403 19.91 23.72 8.84
CA LEU A 403 20.20 22.45 9.51
C LEU A 403 19.98 22.55 11.03
N GLY A 404 20.46 23.63 11.66
CA GLY A 404 20.29 23.86 13.10
C GLY A 404 18.82 24.03 13.51
N GLU A 405 18.03 24.82 12.77
CA GLU A 405 16.59 24.97 13.05
C GLU A 405 15.82 23.66 12.87
N GLY A 406 16.21 22.85 11.88
CA GLY A 406 15.63 21.52 11.66
C GLY A 406 15.90 20.56 12.81
N ILE A 407 17.15 20.55 13.31
CA ILE A 407 17.56 19.74 14.47
C ILE A 407 16.81 20.15 15.73
N GLU A 408 16.75 21.45 16.05
CA GLU A 408 16.06 21.92 17.26
C GLU A 408 14.55 21.65 17.19
N ALA A 409 13.91 21.84 16.04
CA ALA A 409 12.50 21.53 15.87
C ALA A 409 12.22 20.02 16.07
N ALA A 410 13.08 19.17 15.50
CA ALA A 410 12.95 17.71 15.65
C ALA A 410 13.23 17.24 17.08
N ALA A 411 14.24 17.81 17.74
CA ALA A 411 14.54 17.52 19.14
C ALA A 411 13.37 17.92 20.05
N ALA A 412 12.81 19.12 19.86
CA ALA A 412 11.64 19.57 20.61
C ALA A 412 10.42 18.64 20.40
N ARG A 413 10.18 18.20 19.16
CA ARG A 413 9.08 17.28 18.84
C ARG A 413 9.27 15.90 19.49
N LEU A 414 10.50 15.40 19.51
CA LEU A 414 10.82 14.12 20.15
C LEU A 414 10.71 14.21 21.67
N VAL A 415 11.22 15.29 22.28
CA VAL A 415 11.04 15.55 23.72
C VAL A 415 9.56 15.62 24.10
N ALA A 416 8.74 16.32 23.31
CA ALA A 416 7.31 16.43 23.54
C ALA A 416 6.55 15.09 23.43
N ALA A 417 7.14 14.08 22.77
CA ALA A 417 6.57 12.74 22.65
C ALA A 417 6.87 11.82 23.84
N GLN A 418 7.76 12.23 24.75
CA GLN A 418 8.15 11.39 25.88
C GLN A 418 6.97 11.14 26.81
N SER A 419 6.80 9.88 27.23
CA SER A 419 5.78 9.51 28.19
C SER A 419 6.14 9.95 29.62
N PRO A 420 5.17 10.01 30.55
CA PRO A 420 5.44 10.34 31.95
C PRO A 420 6.39 9.36 32.66
N THR A 421 6.60 8.15 32.15
CA THR A 421 7.52 7.17 32.73
C THR A 421 8.98 7.42 32.34
N GLY A 422 9.23 8.36 31.42
CA GLY A 422 10.53 8.64 30.83
C GLY A 422 10.83 7.84 29.56
N SER A 423 9.95 6.93 29.14
CA SER A 423 10.09 6.18 27.89
C SER A 423 9.44 6.89 26.69
N TRP A 424 9.79 6.42 25.50
CA TRP A 424 8.95 6.60 24.31
C TRP A 424 8.15 5.32 24.10
N HIS A 425 6.82 5.45 24.14
CA HIS A 425 5.86 4.35 23.97
C HIS A 425 4.98 4.71 22.78
N GLU A 426 5.23 4.09 21.63
CA GLU A 426 4.66 4.49 20.34
C GLU A 426 3.85 3.35 19.70
N ASP A 427 3.13 3.66 18.61
CA ASP A 427 2.35 2.65 17.87
C ASP A 427 3.28 1.59 17.25
N TYR A 428 3.02 0.33 17.59
CA TYR A 428 3.76 -0.84 17.16
C TYR A 428 2.82 -1.87 16.48
N GLY A 429 1.58 -1.49 16.17
CA GLY A 429 0.50 -2.35 15.68
C GLY A 429 0.29 -2.22 14.18
N SER A 430 0.46 -3.34 13.46
CA SER A 430 0.39 -3.39 11.99
C SER A 430 -0.38 -4.58 11.43
N MET A 431 -0.72 -5.60 12.24
CA MET A 431 -1.22 -6.89 11.75
C MET A 431 -2.68 -7.15 12.15
N PRO A 432 -3.65 -7.08 11.21
CA PRO A 432 -5.06 -7.31 11.51
C PRO A 432 -5.35 -8.69 12.13
N MET A 433 -4.54 -9.71 11.80
CA MET A 433 -4.69 -11.05 12.34
C MET A 433 -4.41 -11.15 13.85
N PHE A 434 -3.64 -10.23 14.43
CA PHE A 434 -3.41 -10.20 15.88
C PHE A 434 -4.65 -9.69 16.62
N LEU A 435 -5.27 -8.61 16.11
CA LEU A 435 -6.53 -8.12 16.65
C LEU A 435 -7.62 -9.19 16.58
N ALA A 436 -7.69 -9.92 15.47
CA ALA A 436 -8.66 -10.99 15.33
C ALA A 436 -8.45 -12.12 16.36
N GLN A 437 -7.21 -12.54 16.60
CA GLN A 437 -6.89 -13.55 17.60
C GLN A 437 -7.15 -13.08 19.03
N TYR A 438 -6.88 -11.80 19.32
CA TYR A 438 -7.25 -11.16 20.58
C TYR A 438 -8.75 -11.28 20.85
N VAL A 439 -9.58 -10.86 19.88
CA VAL A 439 -11.05 -10.93 19.98
C VAL A 439 -11.52 -12.37 20.19
N ILE A 440 -11.00 -13.32 19.42
CA ILE A 440 -11.34 -14.75 19.58
C ILE A 440 -10.96 -15.24 20.99
N THR A 441 -9.79 -14.86 21.49
CA THR A 441 -9.32 -15.27 22.82
C THR A 441 -10.20 -14.68 23.91
N CYS A 442 -10.47 -13.37 23.86
CA CYS A 442 -11.39 -12.67 24.76
C CYS A 442 -12.78 -13.31 24.77
N HIS A 443 -13.31 -13.68 23.60
CA HIS A 443 -14.58 -14.38 23.50
C HIS A 443 -14.55 -15.73 24.22
N VAL A 444 -13.52 -16.55 23.98
CA VAL A 444 -13.39 -17.88 24.60
C VAL A 444 -13.26 -17.80 26.12
N VAL A 445 -12.46 -16.86 26.64
CA VAL A 445 -12.25 -16.75 28.09
C VAL A 445 -13.28 -15.88 28.82
N GLY A 446 -14.27 -15.32 28.10
CA GLY A 446 -15.29 -14.45 28.69
C GLY A 446 -14.75 -13.08 29.14
N ALA A 447 -13.70 -12.58 28.49
CA ALA A 447 -13.04 -11.31 28.79
C ALA A 447 -13.13 -10.30 27.63
N MET A 448 -14.30 -10.25 26.96
CA MET A 448 -14.54 -9.26 25.91
C MET A 448 -14.40 -7.82 26.45
N PRO A 449 -13.74 -6.91 25.72
CA PRO A 449 -13.67 -5.51 26.12
C PRO A 449 -15.05 -4.85 26.24
N ASP A 450 -15.05 -3.64 26.83
CA ASP A 450 -16.22 -2.77 26.88
C ASP A 450 -16.70 -2.38 25.46
N GLU A 451 -17.93 -1.87 25.39
CA GLU A 451 -18.58 -1.54 24.12
C GLU A 451 -17.82 -0.49 23.30
N HIS A 452 -17.19 0.50 23.96
CA HIS A 452 -16.43 1.54 23.27
C HIS A 452 -15.21 0.94 22.60
N THR A 453 -14.43 0.15 23.34
CA THR A 453 -13.26 -0.55 22.81
C THR A 453 -13.65 -1.49 21.67
N ARG A 454 -14.75 -2.25 21.80
CA ARG A 454 -15.25 -3.12 20.72
C ARG A 454 -15.62 -2.35 19.46
N ALA A 455 -16.34 -1.24 19.59
CA ALA A 455 -16.70 -0.40 18.45
C ALA A 455 -15.47 0.15 17.72
N ARG A 456 -14.42 0.49 18.47
CA ARG A 456 -13.14 0.95 17.91
C ARG A 456 -12.34 -0.17 17.25
N MET A 457 -12.43 -1.41 17.73
CA MET A 457 -11.88 -2.58 17.02
C MET A 457 -12.61 -2.84 15.69
N VAL A 458 -13.94 -2.72 15.67
CA VAL A 458 -14.74 -2.82 14.42
C VAL A 458 -14.35 -1.70 13.45
N HIS A 459 -14.16 -0.47 13.94
CA HIS A 459 -13.71 0.65 13.11
C HIS A 459 -12.35 0.35 12.46
N HIS A 460 -11.40 -0.22 13.21
CA HIS A 460 -10.10 -0.62 12.68
C HIS A 460 -10.22 -1.61 11.51
N PHE A 461 -11.01 -2.68 11.66
CA PHE A 461 -11.24 -3.61 10.57
C PHE A 461 -11.85 -2.93 9.34
N ARG A 462 -12.81 -2.01 9.52
CA ARG A 462 -13.46 -1.31 8.40
C ARG A 462 -12.51 -0.37 7.66
N VAL A 463 -11.70 0.42 8.37
CA VAL A 463 -10.77 1.39 7.76
C VAL A 463 -9.62 0.67 7.04
N ARG A 464 -9.16 -0.46 7.57
CA ARG A 464 -8.04 -1.22 7.03
C ARG A 464 -8.45 -2.36 6.08
N GLN A 465 -9.72 -2.44 5.70
CA GLN A 465 -10.19 -3.43 4.72
C GLN A 465 -9.70 -3.05 3.32
N ASN A 466 -9.09 -4.02 2.62
CA ASN A 466 -8.65 -3.81 1.26
C ASN A 466 -9.85 -3.71 0.29
N PRO A 467 -9.67 -3.09 -0.89
CA PRO A 467 -10.76 -2.89 -1.86
C PRO A 467 -11.46 -4.16 -2.37
N ASP A 468 -10.82 -5.32 -2.23
CA ASP A 468 -11.37 -6.63 -2.61
C ASP A 468 -12.21 -7.29 -1.49
N GLY A 469 -12.27 -6.65 -0.33
CA GLY A 469 -13.00 -7.05 0.86
C GLY A 469 -12.17 -7.82 1.90
N GLY A 470 -10.92 -8.16 1.64
CA GLY A 470 -10.09 -8.92 2.60
C GLY A 470 -9.16 -8.04 3.45
N TRP A 471 -8.28 -8.69 4.19
CA TRP A 471 -7.13 -8.08 4.89
C TRP A 471 -5.86 -8.89 4.62
N GLY A 472 -4.72 -8.21 4.57
CA GLY A 472 -3.40 -8.83 4.43
C GLY A 472 -2.78 -9.25 5.76
N ILE A 473 -1.55 -9.76 5.71
CA ILE A 473 -0.76 -10.09 6.91
C ILE A 473 -0.47 -8.84 7.76
N ASP A 474 -0.23 -7.72 7.08
CA ASP A 474 -0.10 -6.37 7.63
C ASP A 474 -1.00 -5.39 6.86
N ILE A 475 -1.11 -4.16 7.37
CA ILE A 475 -1.99 -3.11 6.82
C ILE A 475 -1.58 -2.58 5.43
N GLU A 476 -0.40 -2.92 4.91
CA GLU A 476 0.05 -2.53 3.56
C GLU A 476 -0.01 -3.68 2.55
N SER A 477 -0.31 -4.89 3.02
CA SER A 477 -0.27 -6.09 2.20
C SER A 477 -1.58 -6.41 1.49
N ASP A 478 -1.46 -7.07 0.35
CA ASP A 478 -2.57 -7.70 -0.35
C ASP A 478 -3.30 -8.70 0.56
N SER A 479 -4.59 -8.90 0.29
CA SER A 479 -5.44 -9.73 1.13
C SER A 479 -5.06 -11.20 1.13
N MET A 480 -5.12 -11.81 2.32
CA MET A 480 -4.84 -13.23 2.57
C MET A 480 -6.04 -13.91 3.21
N VAL A 481 -6.22 -15.19 2.92
CA VAL A 481 -7.29 -16.01 3.52
C VAL A 481 -7.08 -16.15 5.03
N LEU A 482 -5.83 -16.23 5.51
CA LEU A 482 -5.46 -16.24 6.93
C LEU A 482 -6.07 -15.07 7.69
N ALA A 483 -5.64 -13.85 7.35
CA ALA A 483 -6.07 -12.64 8.03
C ALA A 483 -7.55 -12.37 7.79
N SER A 484 -8.07 -12.64 6.59
CA SER A 484 -9.49 -12.41 6.28
C SER A 484 -10.43 -13.35 7.01
N THR A 485 -10.09 -14.64 7.11
CA THR A 485 -10.89 -15.62 7.84
C THR A 485 -10.96 -15.25 9.32
N LEU A 486 -9.82 -14.93 9.94
CA LEU A 486 -9.77 -14.51 11.33
C LEU A 486 -10.48 -13.17 11.56
N GLY A 487 -10.26 -12.18 10.68
CA GLY A 487 -10.90 -10.86 10.75
C GLY A 487 -12.42 -10.94 10.62
N TYR A 488 -12.93 -11.74 9.68
CA TYR A 488 -14.36 -11.99 9.56
C TYR A 488 -14.92 -12.64 10.83
N THR A 489 -14.28 -13.69 11.35
CA THR A 489 -14.68 -14.32 12.61
C THR A 489 -14.72 -13.31 13.76
N ALA A 490 -13.69 -12.47 13.89
CA ALA A 490 -13.63 -11.44 14.92
C ALA A 490 -14.75 -10.40 14.78
N LEU A 491 -15.06 -9.92 13.57
CA LEU A 491 -16.19 -9.02 13.33
C LEU A 491 -17.52 -9.63 13.80
N ARG A 492 -17.77 -10.90 13.49
CA ARG A 492 -18.99 -11.59 13.91
C ARG A 492 -19.06 -11.72 15.43
N LEU A 493 -17.95 -12.06 16.10
CA LEU A 493 -17.86 -12.13 17.57
C LEU A 493 -17.96 -10.76 18.25
N LEU A 494 -17.62 -9.67 17.57
CA LEU A 494 -17.83 -8.29 18.01
C LEU A 494 -19.29 -7.81 17.82
N GLY A 495 -20.17 -8.66 17.29
CA GLY A 495 -21.59 -8.36 17.09
C GLY A 495 -21.93 -7.71 15.73
N VAL A 496 -20.98 -7.66 14.79
CA VAL A 496 -21.23 -7.13 13.44
C VAL A 496 -22.07 -8.14 12.64
N PRO A 497 -23.26 -7.77 12.11
CA PRO A 497 -24.10 -8.67 11.32
C PRO A 497 -23.43 -9.21 10.04
N ALA A 498 -23.82 -10.40 9.57
CA ALA A 498 -23.27 -11.03 8.36
C ALA A 498 -23.58 -10.28 7.05
N ASP A 499 -24.59 -9.40 7.07
CA ASP A 499 -25.02 -8.56 5.97
C ASP A 499 -24.39 -7.16 6.00
N ASP A 500 -23.61 -6.82 7.04
CA ASP A 500 -22.78 -5.61 7.08
C ASP A 500 -21.86 -5.56 5.85
N PRO A 501 -21.69 -4.41 5.18
CA PRO A 501 -20.87 -4.29 3.98
C PRO A 501 -19.43 -4.84 4.14
N CYS A 502 -18.80 -4.57 5.29
CA CYS A 502 -17.45 -5.03 5.58
C CYS A 502 -17.42 -6.56 5.76
N ALA A 503 -18.35 -7.11 6.55
CA ALA A 503 -18.48 -8.55 6.75
C ALA A 503 -18.78 -9.28 5.42
N ARG A 504 -19.68 -8.74 4.59
CA ARG A 504 -20.01 -9.30 3.26
C ARG A 504 -18.80 -9.30 2.33
N GLY A 505 -18.03 -8.22 2.29
CA GLY A 505 -16.81 -8.11 1.49
C GLY A 505 -15.81 -9.20 1.87
N ALA A 506 -15.56 -9.34 3.17
CA ALA A 506 -14.66 -10.36 3.71
C ALA A 506 -15.14 -11.79 3.43
N ARG A 507 -16.42 -12.09 3.68
CA ARG A 507 -16.99 -13.40 3.36
C ARG A 507 -16.87 -13.74 1.88
N ALA A 508 -17.15 -12.77 1.01
CA ALA A 508 -17.02 -12.96 -0.43
C ALA A 508 -15.56 -13.21 -0.83
N PHE A 509 -14.60 -12.49 -0.25
CA PHE A 509 -13.17 -12.74 -0.46
C PHE A 509 -12.77 -14.16 -0.02
N ILE A 510 -13.15 -14.57 1.19
CA ILE A 510 -12.84 -15.89 1.76
C ILE A 510 -13.38 -17.01 0.87
N LEU A 511 -14.65 -16.93 0.48
CA LEU A 511 -15.29 -17.97 -0.34
C LEU A 511 -14.70 -18.06 -1.75
N ARG A 512 -14.34 -16.93 -2.38
CA ARG A 512 -13.67 -16.92 -3.69
C ARG A 512 -12.31 -17.62 -3.69
N HIS A 513 -11.64 -17.67 -2.53
CA HIS A 513 -10.31 -18.25 -2.37
C HIS A 513 -10.33 -19.65 -1.70
N GLY A 514 -11.47 -20.34 -1.74
CA GLY A 514 -11.59 -21.73 -1.26
C GLY A 514 -12.14 -21.87 0.16
N GLY A 515 -12.62 -20.79 0.77
CA GLY A 515 -13.19 -20.77 2.11
C GLY A 515 -12.14 -20.98 3.21
N ALA A 516 -12.59 -21.12 4.45
CA ALA A 516 -11.71 -21.35 5.61
C ALA A 516 -10.89 -22.66 5.52
N LEU A 517 -11.26 -23.60 4.64
CA LEU A 517 -10.46 -24.80 4.37
C LEU A 517 -9.10 -24.48 3.75
N ALA A 518 -9.00 -23.37 3.02
CA ALA A 518 -7.78 -22.92 2.37
C ALA A 518 -6.90 -22.02 3.27
N ALA A 519 -7.32 -21.76 4.51
CA ALA A 519 -6.52 -20.97 5.45
C ALA A 519 -5.30 -21.76 5.97
N PRO A 520 -4.18 -21.11 6.31
CA PRO A 520 -3.05 -21.71 7.03
C PRO A 520 -3.42 -22.27 8.41
N HIS A 521 -2.53 -23.10 8.97
CA HIS A 521 -2.75 -23.79 10.26
C HIS A 521 -3.08 -22.86 11.41
N TRP A 522 -2.52 -21.66 11.43
CA TRP A 522 -2.75 -20.64 12.45
C TRP A 522 -4.24 -20.24 12.55
N ALA A 523 -4.89 -19.97 11.41
CA ALA A 523 -6.33 -19.71 11.38
C ALA A 523 -7.14 -20.96 11.75
N LYS A 524 -6.79 -22.10 11.15
CA LYS A 524 -7.49 -23.38 11.37
C LYS A 524 -7.51 -23.77 12.86
N LEU A 525 -6.42 -23.49 13.59
CA LEU A 525 -6.33 -23.78 15.01
C LEU A 525 -7.31 -22.94 15.82
N MET A 526 -7.36 -21.62 15.58
CA MET A 526 -8.28 -20.72 16.29
C MET A 526 -9.74 -21.07 16.00
N LEU A 527 -10.07 -21.39 14.74
CA LEU A 527 -11.40 -21.87 14.36
C LEU A 527 -11.73 -23.23 14.99
N ALA A 528 -10.75 -24.12 15.15
CA ALA A 528 -10.95 -25.41 15.80
C ALA A 528 -11.24 -25.26 17.30
N VAL A 529 -10.54 -24.33 17.96
CA VAL A 529 -10.83 -23.96 19.36
C VAL A 529 -12.25 -23.42 19.51
N LEU A 530 -12.75 -22.61 18.57
CA LEU A 530 -14.13 -22.14 18.54
C LEU A 530 -15.16 -23.23 18.18
N GLY A 531 -14.71 -24.42 17.76
CA GLY A 531 -15.59 -25.49 17.30
C GLY A 531 -16.23 -25.21 15.93
N VAL A 532 -15.72 -24.25 15.17
CA VAL A 532 -16.17 -23.94 13.81
C VAL A 532 -15.25 -24.53 12.73
N PHE A 533 -14.31 -25.39 13.11
CA PHE A 533 -13.45 -26.20 12.25
C PHE A 533 -13.12 -27.54 12.97
N ASP A 534 -13.10 -28.70 12.30
CA ASP A 534 -12.74 -29.97 12.95
C ASP A 534 -11.21 -30.14 13.00
N TRP A 535 -10.68 -30.48 14.18
CA TRP A 535 -9.25 -30.77 14.41
C TRP A 535 -8.63 -31.77 13.42
N LYS A 536 -9.43 -32.66 12.83
CA LYS A 536 -8.99 -33.58 11.76
C LYS A 536 -8.48 -32.87 10.52
N GLY A 537 -8.86 -31.61 10.30
CA GLY A 537 -8.44 -30.79 9.17
C GLY A 537 -7.11 -30.06 9.36
N LEU A 538 -6.43 -30.26 10.49
CA LEU A 538 -5.06 -29.82 10.70
C LEU A 538 -4.06 -30.97 10.49
N TYR A 539 -2.85 -30.64 10.08
CA TYR A 539 -1.74 -31.59 10.22
C TYR A 539 -1.43 -31.78 11.71
N PRO A 540 -0.98 -32.96 12.15
CA PRO A 540 -0.66 -33.18 13.55
C PRO A 540 0.57 -32.38 14.01
N PHE A 541 0.46 -31.77 15.18
CA PHE A 541 1.56 -31.17 15.94
C PHE A 541 1.63 -31.83 17.33
N PRO A 542 2.27 -33.01 17.45
CA PRO A 542 2.27 -33.79 18.69
C PRO A 542 3.16 -33.17 19.77
N PRO A 543 2.69 -33.06 21.03
CA PRO A 543 3.53 -32.59 22.14
C PRO A 543 4.68 -33.55 22.47
N GLU A 544 4.63 -34.80 22.00
CA GLU A 544 5.67 -35.82 22.24
C GLU A 544 7.07 -35.41 21.73
N GLY A 545 7.17 -34.38 20.90
CA GLY A 545 8.45 -33.75 20.55
C GLY A 545 9.26 -33.26 21.76
N TRP A 546 8.59 -32.92 22.88
CA TRP A 546 9.22 -32.56 24.15
C TRP A 546 9.84 -33.74 24.91
N LEU A 547 9.45 -34.98 24.57
CA LEU A 547 9.98 -36.19 25.19
C LEU A 547 11.16 -36.79 24.45
N LEU A 548 11.55 -36.20 23.31
CA LEU A 548 12.72 -36.60 22.56
C LEU A 548 14.00 -36.38 23.41
N PRO A 549 15.08 -37.11 23.15
CA PRO A 549 16.38 -36.78 23.74
C PRO A 549 16.82 -35.35 23.37
N ARG A 550 17.24 -34.54 24.35
CA ARG A 550 17.68 -33.14 24.16
C ARG A 550 18.79 -32.98 23.11
N GLY A 551 19.60 -34.01 22.90
CA GLY A 551 20.68 -34.05 21.90
C GLY A 551 20.19 -34.06 20.44
N LEU A 552 18.93 -34.42 20.17
CA LEU A 552 18.40 -34.48 18.81
C LEU A 552 18.14 -33.08 18.24
N PRO A 553 18.51 -32.79 16.98
CA PRO A 553 18.25 -31.50 16.34
C PRO A 553 16.77 -31.11 16.30
N VAL A 554 15.87 -32.09 16.15
CA VAL A 554 14.42 -31.89 16.06
C VAL A 554 13.72 -31.76 17.42
N HIS A 555 14.47 -31.77 18.53
CA HIS A 555 13.91 -31.55 19.87
C HIS A 555 13.31 -30.14 19.95
N LEU A 556 12.07 -30.02 20.41
CA LEU A 556 11.33 -28.74 20.43
C LEU A 556 12.07 -27.64 21.20
N GLY A 557 12.72 -28.01 22.30
CA GLY A 557 13.59 -27.13 23.10
C GLY A 557 14.73 -26.43 22.34
N ARG A 558 15.13 -26.91 21.15
CA ARG A 558 16.24 -26.31 20.39
C ARG A 558 15.79 -25.24 19.41
N LEU A 559 14.55 -25.32 18.92
CA LEU A 559 13.99 -24.35 17.98
C LEU A 559 14.16 -22.93 18.51
N TRP A 560 14.19 -21.94 17.61
CA TRP A 560 14.13 -20.53 18.00
C TRP A 560 13.01 -20.30 19.03
N CYS A 561 13.24 -19.43 20.03
CA CYS A 561 12.33 -19.21 21.14
C CYS A 561 10.89 -18.94 20.70
N TYR A 562 10.69 -18.10 19.67
CA TYR A 562 9.35 -17.72 19.19
C TYR A 562 8.51 -18.92 18.70
N PRO A 563 8.92 -19.69 17.65
CA PRO A 563 8.16 -20.88 17.25
C PRO A 563 8.13 -21.96 18.34
N ARG A 564 9.13 -22.03 19.23
CA ARG A 564 9.16 -22.99 20.34
C ARG A 564 8.01 -22.76 21.31
N VAL A 565 7.81 -21.52 21.77
CA VAL A 565 6.71 -21.21 22.70
C VAL A 565 5.35 -21.35 22.01
N VAL A 566 5.23 -20.88 20.77
CA VAL A 566 3.99 -21.06 19.97
C VAL A 566 3.64 -22.54 19.82
N PHE A 567 4.59 -23.36 19.34
CA PHE A 567 4.35 -24.77 19.06
C PHE A 567 3.99 -25.54 20.32
N THR A 568 4.55 -25.16 21.47
CA THR A 568 4.22 -25.78 22.76
C THR A 568 2.73 -25.68 23.04
N SER A 569 2.17 -24.47 22.98
CA SER A 569 0.77 -24.21 23.27
C SER A 569 -0.15 -24.78 22.18
N MET A 570 0.25 -24.67 20.91
CA MET A 570 -0.46 -25.34 19.81
C MET A 570 -0.55 -26.85 20.05
N SER A 571 0.57 -27.50 20.36
CA SER A 571 0.65 -28.96 20.54
C SER A 571 -0.19 -29.45 21.71
N TRP A 572 -0.25 -28.68 22.79
CA TRP A 572 -1.11 -28.97 23.93
C TRP A 572 -2.59 -28.88 23.56
N LEU A 573 -3.02 -27.77 22.93
CA LEU A 573 -4.41 -27.55 22.49
C LEU A 573 -4.86 -28.63 21.51
N TYR A 574 -3.98 -29.00 20.58
CA TYR A 574 -4.24 -30.09 19.63
C TYR A 574 -4.39 -31.41 20.34
N ALA A 575 -3.41 -31.84 21.16
CA ALA A 575 -3.49 -33.11 21.87
C ALA A 575 -4.73 -33.23 22.75
N ARG A 576 -5.15 -32.11 23.37
CA ARG A 576 -6.39 -32.01 24.14
C ARG A 576 -7.66 -32.06 23.28
N ARG A 577 -7.56 -31.71 21.99
CA ARG A 577 -8.68 -31.41 21.08
C ARG A 577 -9.59 -30.36 21.72
N ALA A 578 -8.96 -29.28 22.18
CA ALA A 578 -9.63 -28.20 22.88
C ALA A 578 -10.72 -27.57 22.00
N VAL A 579 -11.96 -27.53 22.49
CA VAL A 579 -13.10 -26.94 21.79
C VAL A 579 -13.98 -26.26 22.83
N VAL A 580 -14.32 -25.00 22.60
CA VAL A 580 -15.27 -24.27 23.45
C VAL A 580 -16.64 -24.91 23.36
N ARG A 581 -17.29 -25.09 24.52
CA ARG A 581 -18.70 -25.48 24.59
C ARG A 581 -19.50 -24.21 24.80
N SER A 582 -20.11 -23.71 23.73
CA SER A 582 -20.87 -22.48 23.72
C SER A 582 -22.17 -22.66 22.93
N ASP A 583 -23.26 -22.09 23.45
CA ASP A 583 -24.56 -22.02 22.78
C ASP A 583 -24.71 -20.77 21.91
N ASP A 584 -23.64 -19.96 21.79
CA ASP A 584 -23.62 -18.75 20.98
C ASP A 584 -24.06 -19.06 19.53
N PRO A 585 -25.18 -18.46 19.06
CA PRO A 585 -25.67 -18.67 17.70
C PRO A 585 -24.66 -18.27 16.64
N VAL A 586 -23.80 -17.27 16.89
CA VAL A 586 -22.78 -16.81 15.93
C VAL A 586 -21.82 -17.94 15.56
N LEU A 587 -21.46 -18.82 16.49
CA LEU A 587 -20.58 -19.96 16.18
C LEU A 587 -21.25 -20.96 15.24
N ARG A 588 -22.58 -21.11 15.31
CA ARG A 588 -23.34 -21.94 14.35
C ARG A 588 -23.40 -21.25 13.00
N GLU A 589 -23.70 -19.96 12.96
CA GLU A 589 -23.73 -19.15 11.73
C GLU A 589 -22.38 -19.17 11.00
N LEU A 590 -21.26 -19.07 11.72
CA LEU A 590 -19.91 -19.14 11.15
C LEU A 590 -19.65 -20.45 10.38
N ARG A 591 -20.26 -21.58 10.78
CA ARG A 591 -20.16 -22.87 10.07
C ARG A 591 -20.86 -22.85 8.72
N ASP A 592 -21.86 -22.00 8.54
CA ASP A 592 -22.57 -21.82 7.28
C ASP A 592 -21.94 -20.70 6.43
N GLU A 593 -21.28 -19.75 7.07
CA GLU A 593 -20.73 -18.55 6.41
C GLU A 593 -19.32 -18.74 5.82
N LEU A 594 -18.45 -19.53 6.48
CA LEU A 594 -17.02 -19.61 6.16
C LEU A 594 -16.65 -20.65 5.08
N TYR A 595 -17.60 -21.49 4.66
CA TYR A 595 -17.33 -22.67 3.86
C TYR A 595 -18.14 -22.69 2.57
N ALA A 596 -17.51 -23.11 1.46
CA ALA A 596 -18.19 -23.28 0.18
C ALA A 596 -18.97 -24.61 0.07
N VAL A 597 -18.73 -25.53 0.99
CA VAL A 597 -19.38 -26.85 1.08
C VAL A 597 -20.11 -26.91 2.43
N PRO A 598 -21.32 -27.49 2.52
CA PRO A 598 -22.02 -27.66 3.78
C PRO A 598 -21.12 -28.30 4.85
N TYR A 599 -21.12 -27.73 6.05
CA TYR A 599 -20.17 -28.05 7.11
C TYR A 599 -20.12 -29.55 7.48
N ASP A 600 -21.29 -30.19 7.49
CA ASP A 600 -21.48 -31.62 7.78
C ASP A 600 -20.93 -32.55 6.70
N ARG A 601 -20.68 -32.03 5.48
CA ARG A 601 -20.18 -32.77 4.32
C ARG A 601 -18.68 -32.55 4.05
N ILE A 602 -18.00 -31.77 4.88
CA ILE A 602 -16.57 -31.48 4.71
C ILE A 602 -15.74 -32.72 5.00
N ASP A 603 -14.89 -33.12 4.04
CA ASP A 603 -13.82 -34.09 4.29
C ASP A 603 -12.60 -33.37 4.89
N TRP A 604 -12.59 -33.29 6.22
CA TRP A 604 -11.55 -32.62 6.98
C TRP A 604 -10.14 -33.21 6.72
N ARG A 605 -10.01 -34.53 6.60
CA ARG A 605 -8.66 -35.13 6.42
C ARG A 605 -8.06 -34.75 5.07
N LYS A 606 -8.89 -34.64 4.04
CA LYS A 606 -8.47 -34.22 2.70
C LYS A 606 -8.10 -32.73 2.64
N SER A 607 -8.69 -31.89 3.50
CA SER A 607 -8.43 -30.45 3.51
C SER A 607 -7.15 -30.02 4.25
N ARG A 608 -6.48 -30.91 5.00
CA ARG A 608 -5.23 -30.62 5.75
C ARG A 608 -4.18 -29.86 4.95
N GLY A 609 -3.97 -30.30 3.71
CA GLY A 609 -2.97 -29.75 2.81
C GLY A 609 -3.42 -28.51 2.05
N THR A 610 -4.70 -28.15 2.09
CA THR A 610 -5.29 -27.09 1.27
C THR A 610 -4.87 -25.73 1.81
N ILE A 611 -4.21 -24.94 0.97
CA ILE A 611 -3.75 -23.58 1.25
C ILE A 611 -4.04 -22.71 0.03
N ALA A 612 -4.57 -21.51 0.24
CA ALA A 612 -4.82 -20.54 -0.81
C ALA A 612 -3.50 -20.00 -1.40
N ALA A 613 -3.50 -19.65 -2.68
CA ALA A 613 -2.30 -19.12 -3.35
C ALA A 613 -1.82 -17.81 -2.70
N THR A 614 -2.75 -16.98 -2.22
CA THR A 614 -2.50 -15.74 -1.45
C THR A 614 -1.70 -15.97 -0.17
N ASP A 615 -1.77 -17.19 0.38
CA ASP A 615 -1.21 -17.54 1.68
C ASP A 615 0.02 -18.44 1.58
N SER A 616 0.33 -18.92 0.37
CA SER A 616 1.47 -19.80 0.10
C SER A 616 2.73 -18.98 -0.19
N LEU A 617 3.12 -18.10 0.74
CA LEU A 617 4.33 -17.28 0.62
C LEU A 617 5.59 -18.15 0.57
N ARG A 618 5.55 -19.32 1.23
CA ARG A 618 6.60 -20.32 1.16
C ARG A 618 6.09 -21.70 0.74
N PRO A 619 6.49 -22.22 -0.43
CA PRO A 619 6.15 -23.57 -0.83
C PRO A 619 6.69 -24.61 0.16
N ARG A 620 5.81 -25.49 0.65
CA ARG A 620 6.20 -26.58 1.56
C ARG A 620 7.26 -27.48 0.93
N SER A 621 8.36 -27.67 1.65
CA SER A 621 9.45 -28.56 1.23
C SER A 621 8.99 -30.03 1.14
N TRP A 622 9.72 -30.85 0.39
CA TRP A 622 9.47 -32.30 0.35
C TRP A 622 9.65 -32.93 1.73
N LEU A 623 10.61 -32.42 2.53
CA LEU A 623 10.91 -32.94 3.87
C LEU A 623 9.75 -32.66 4.84
N LEU A 624 9.17 -31.47 4.78
CA LEU A 624 7.99 -31.13 5.57
C LEU A 624 6.78 -31.99 5.18
N LYS A 625 6.55 -32.19 3.88
CA LYS A 625 5.47 -33.09 3.40
C LYS A 625 5.66 -34.51 3.91
N ALA A 626 6.89 -35.03 3.89
CA ALA A 626 7.22 -36.35 4.44
C ALA A 626 7.03 -36.40 5.96
N ALA A 627 7.45 -35.36 6.69
CA ALA A 627 7.22 -35.25 8.13
C ALA A 627 5.72 -35.26 8.46
N PHE A 628 4.90 -34.46 7.76
CA PHE A 628 3.45 -34.46 7.93
C PHE A 628 2.80 -35.81 7.64
N ALA A 629 3.28 -36.55 6.63
CA ALA A 629 2.81 -37.89 6.35
C ALA A 629 3.14 -38.86 7.51
N ALA A 630 4.38 -38.86 7.99
CA ALA A 630 4.81 -39.68 9.12
C ALA A 630 4.03 -39.34 10.41
N LEU A 631 3.88 -38.04 10.72
CA LEU A 631 3.11 -37.56 11.87
C LEU A 631 1.63 -37.94 11.76
N SER A 632 1.06 -37.92 10.55
CA SER A 632 -0.32 -38.38 10.32
C SER A 632 -0.51 -39.87 10.56
N ILE A 633 0.51 -40.69 10.27
CA ILE A 633 0.50 -42.13 10.58
C ILE A 633 0.59 -42.34 12.09
N TYR A 634 1.51 -41.65 12.78
CA TYR A 634 1.63 -41.70 14.24
C TYR A 634 0.32 -41.30 14.94
N GLU A 635 -0.27 -40.19 14.52
CA GLU A 635 -1.47 -39.64 15.13
C GLU A 635 -2.73 -40.48 14.89
N ALA A 636 -2.68 -41.48 14.01
CA ALA A 636 -3.77 -42.43 13.86
C ALA A 636 -3.95 -43.33 15.10
N ARG A 637 -2.87 -43.64 15.83
CA ARG A 637 -2.87 -44.47 17.04
C ARG A 637 -1.76 -44.06 18.02
N PRO A 638 -1.90 -42.89 18.67
CA PRO A 638 -0.90 -42.41 19.60
C PRO A 638 -0.93 -43.17 20.92
N SER A 639 0.22 -43.27 21.60
CA SER A 639 0.29 -43.88 22.94
C SER A 639 -0.32 -42.93 23.97
N PRO A 640 -1.39 -43.32 24.70
CA PRO A 640 -2.03 -42.46 25.69
C PRO A 640 -1.08 -42.02 26.81
N LYS A 641 -0.22 -42.93 27.28
CA LYS A 641 0.76 -42.65 28.34
C LYS A 641 1.83 -41.64 27.91
N LEU A 642 2.34 -41.78 26.68
CA LEU A 642 3.31 -40.82 26.14
C LEU A 642 2.66 -39.46 25.91
N ARG A 643 1.41 -39.46 25.43
CA ARG A 643 0.65 -38.23 25.23
C ARG A 643 0.43 -37.46 26.52
N GLU A 644 -0.06 -38.14 27.55
CA GLU A 644 -0.31 -37.54 28.86
C GLU A 644 0.96 -36.93 29.44
N ARG A 645 2.06 -37.68 29.42
CA ARG A 645 3.37 -37.17 29.86
C ARG A 645 3.82 -35.97 29.04
N ALA A 646 3.66 -36.02 27.72
CA ALA A 646 4.06 -34.93 26.84
C ALA A 646 3.21 -33.67 27.03
N MET A 647 1.89 -33.83 27.24
CA MET A 647 1.00 -32.72 27.58
C MET A 647 1.35 -32.10 28.94
N ALA A 648 1.69 -32.92 29.94
CA ALA A 648 2.16 -32.43 31.24
C ALA A 648 3.48 -31.63 31.10
N THR A 649 4.43 -32.12 30.29
CA THR A 649 5.66 -31.37 29.99
C THR A 649 5.39 -30.07 29.23
N ALA A 650 4.50 -30.08 28.22
CA ALA A 650 4.14 -28.87 27.50
C ALA A 650 3.46 -27.83 28.42
N LEU A 651 2.57 -28.26 29.31
CA LEU A 651 1.91 -27.39 30.29
C LEU A 651 2.91 -26.79 31.28
N ASP A 652 3.89 -27.57 31.74
CA ASP A 652 4.99 -27.10 32.61
C ASP A 652 5.84 -26.01 31.93
N HIS A 653 6.08 -26.11 30.62
CA HIS A 653 6.73 -25.03 29.87
C HIS A 653 5.84 -23.78 29.73
N VAL A 654 4.54 -23.94 29.50
CA VAL A 654 3.58 -22.82 29.44
C VAL A 654 3.48 -22.10 30.78
N ASP A 655 3.31 -22.84 31.89
CA ASP A 655 3.27 -22.28 33.25
C ASP A 655 4.54 -21.49 33.57
N HIS A 656 5.71 -22.08 33.27
CA HIS A 656 6.98 -21.42 33.48
C HIS A 656 7.08 -20.10 32.71
N GLU A 657 6.74 -20.12 31.42
CA GLU A 657 6.76 -18.91 30.59
C GLU A 657 5.80 -17.84 31.14
N ASN A 658 4.58 -18.22 31.52
CA ASN A 658 3.58 -17.28 32.00
C ASN A 658 3.95 -16.68 33.36
N ARG A 659 4.44 -17.49 34.30
CA ARG A 659 4.87 -16.98 35.62
C ARG A 659 6.09 -16.07 35.52
N THR A 660 7.06 -16.39 34.67
CA THR A 660 8.30 -15.63 34.58
C THR A 660 8.20 -14.35 33.75
N SER A 661 7.21 -14.26 32.85
CA SER A 661 6.88 -13.04 32.09
C SER A 661 5.73 -12.24 32.72
N ASN A 662 5.35 -12.52 33.97
CA ASN A 662 4.21 -11.90 34.66
C ASN A 662 2.91 -11.92 33.83
N TYR A 663 2.69 -13.02 33.11
CA TYR A 663 1.57 -13.26 32.20
C TYR A 663 1.50 -12.29 31.00
N VAL A 664 2.53 -11.50 30.73
CA VAL A 664 2.65 -10.68 29.50
C VAL A 664 2.91 -11.59 28.29
N GLY A 665 3.72 -12.63 28.48
CA GLY A 665 4.13 -13.58 27.45
C GLY A 665 5.16 -13.00 26.46
N HIS A 666 5.78 -13.89 25.68
CA HIS A 666 6.79 -13.51 24.69
C HIS A 666 6.26 -12.55 23.61
N GLY A 667 5.02 -12.70 23.16
CA GLY A 667 4.42 -11.90 22.09
C GLY A 667 2.94 -12.25 21.92
N PRO A 668 2.22 -11.62 20.96
CA PRO A 668 0.76 -11.71 20.89
C PRO A 668 0.27 -13.13 20.63
N ILE A 669 0.85 -13.85 19.67
CA ILE A 669 0.41 -15.23 19.37
C ILE A 669 0.64 -16.17 20.57
N PRO A 670 1.86 -16.27 21.16
CA PRO A 670 2.06 -17.05 22.39
C PRO A 670 1.11 -16.64 23.51
N LYS A 671 0.96 -15.33 23.77
CA LYS A 671 0.06 -14.80 24.80
C LYS A 671 -1.37 -15.31 24.64
N PHE A 672 -1.92 -15.27 23.43
CA PHE A 672 -3.28 -15.73 23.15
C PHE A 672 -3.41 -17.25 23.30
N LEU A 673 -2.47 -18.01 22.76
CA LEU A 673 -2.49 -19.47 22.86
C LEU A 673 -2.32 -19.96 24.31
N ASP A 674 -1.44 -19.34 25.10
CA ASP A 674 -1.24 -19.69 26.51
C ASP A 674 -2.49 -19.39 27.34
N THR A 675 -3.14 -18.25 27.07
CA THR A 675 -4.42 -17.90 27.67
C THR A 675 -5.48 -18.98 27.39
N LEU A 676 -5.51 -19.50 26.15
CA LEU A 676 -6.40 -20.60 25.76
C LEU A 676 -6.00 -21.92 26.42
N VAL A 677 -4.70 -22.25 26.51
CA VAL A 677 -4.21 -23.45 27.22
C VAL A 677 -4.73 -23.44 28.65
N TRP A 678 -4.56 -22.35 29.38
CA TRP A 678 -5.04 -22.24 30.75
C TRP A 678 -6.55 -22.29 30.86
N HIS A 679 -7.29 -21.68 29.94
CA HIS A 679 -8.75 -21.78 29.90
C HIS A 679 -9.24 -23.23 29.84
N PHE A 680 -8.55 -24.11 29.11
CA PHE A 680 -8.92 -25.52 29.00
C PHE A 680 -8.25 -26.44 30.02
N ALA A 681 -7.10 -26.05 30.57
CA ALA A 681 -6.38 -26.81 31.59
C ALA A 681 -7.01 -26.64 32.97
N ASP A 682 -7.37 -25.40 33.31
CA ASP A 682 -7.97 -25.01 34.60
C ASP A 682 -9.00 -23.88 34.40
N PRO A 683 -10.22 -24.21 33.92
CA PRO A 683 -11.24 -23.21 33.60
C PRO A 683 -11.61 -22.36 34.83
N GLY A 684 -11.43 -21.04 34.71
CA GLY A 684 -11.70 -20.09 35.81
C GLY A 684 -10.61 -20.03 36.89
N GLY A 685 -9.49 -20.73 36.71
CA GLY A 685 -8.35 -20.68 37.61
C GLY A 685 -7.60 -19.34 37.59
N ASP A 686 -6.71 -19.17 38.57
CA ASP A 686 -5.95 -17.92 38.79
C ASP A 686 -5.11 -17.52 37.57
N ALA A 687 -4.56 -18.49 36.84
CA ALA A 687 -3.79 -18.24 35.63
C ALA A 687 -4.64 -17.57 34.54
N VAL A 688 -5.89 -18.02 34.33
CA VAL A 688 -6.81 -17.41 33.35
C VAL A 688 -7.12 -15.97 33.73
N LEU A 689 -7.37 -15.70 35.02
CA LEU A 689 -7.63 -14.36 35.52
C LEU A 689 -6.40 -13.45 35.37
N ALA A 690 -5.20 -13.97 35.64
CA ALA A 690 -3.95 -13.25 35.43
C ALA A 690 -3.72 -12.93 33.94
N HIS A 691 -3.98 -13.89 33.06
CA HIS A 691 -3.92 -13.67 31.62
C HIS A 691 -4.91 -12.60 31.17
N ALA A 692 -6.17 -12.68 31.61
CA ALA A 692 -7.21 -11.73 31.23
C ALA A 692 -6.88 -10.29 31.63
N LYS A 693 -6.29 -10.08 32.81
CA LYS A 693 -5.82 -8.76 33.27
C LYS A 693 -4.72 -8.17 32.40
N ARG A 694 -3.90 -9.02 31.76
CA ARG A 694 -2.74 -8.64 30.94
C ARG A 694 -3.04 -8.65 29.43
N LEU A 695 -4.26 -8.98 29.00
CA LEU A 695 -4.66 -8.87 27.60
C LEU A 695 -4.62 -7.40 27.12
N PRO A 696 -5.14 -6.41 27.88
CA PRO A 696 -5.11 -5.00 27.46
C PRO A 696 -3.72 -4.43 27.22
N ASP A 697 -2.66 -5.00 27.80
CA ASP A 697 -1.26 -4.59 27.61
C ASP A 697 -0.83 -4.62 26.12
N TYR A 698 -1.58 -5.32 25.26
CA TYR A 698 -1.32 -5.42 23.82
C TYR A 698 -2.18 -4.46 22.98
N LEU A 699 -3.14 -3.74 23.57
CA LEU A 699 -4.02 -2.84 22.83
C LEU A 699 -3.37 -1.49 22.63
N TRP A 700 -3.51 -0.96 21.42
CA TRP A 700 -3.15 0.42 21.09
C TRP A 700 -4.33 1.11 20.45
N ASP A 701 -4.58 2.35 20.88
CA ASP A 701 -5.69 3.14 20.39
C ASP A 701 -5.21 4.33 19.55
N SER A 702 -5.76 4.45 18.34
CA SER A 702 -5.29 5.39 17.33
C SER A 702 -6.46 6.02 16.57
N ALA A 703 -6.21 7.00 15.69
CA ALA A 703 -7.29 7.61 14.89
C ALA A 703 -8.08 6.56 14.08
N ASP A 704 -7.42 5.50 13.60
CA ASP A 704 -8.04 4.42 12.81
C ASP A 704 -8.64 3.32 13.67
N GLY A 705 -8.88 3.56 14.96
CA GLY A 705 -9.45 2.59 15.89
C GLY A 705 -8.42 1.85 16.74
N THR A 706 -8.91 0.83 17.46
CA THR A 706 -8.12 0.03 18.40
C THR A 706 -7.54 -1.19 17.69
N ARG A 707 -6.23 -1.41 17.86
CA ARG A 707 -5.46 -2.49 17.25
C ARG A 707 -4.64 -3.25 18.31
N VAL A 708 -4.01 -4.34 17.88
CA VAL A 708 -3.05 -5.08 18.70
C VAL A 708 -1.62 -4.77 18.25
N GLN A 709 -0.78 -4.42 19.21
CA GLN A 709 0.65 -4.18 19.05
C GLN A 709 1.39 -5.48 18.65
N SER A 710 2.50 -5.37 17.90
CA SER A 710 3.26 -6.55 17.42
C SER A 710 3.95 -7.34 18.56
N PHE A 711 4.23 -6.65 19.67
CA PHE A 711 4.59 -7.15 21.00
C PHE A 711 3.85 -6.28 22.03
N ASN A 712 3.95 -6.53 23.34
CA ASN A 712 3.25 -5.66 24.31
C ASN A 712 3.69 -4.18 24.21
N SER A 713 4.95 -3.92 23.88
CA SER A 713 5.43 -2.59 23.44
C SER A 713 6.80 -2.70 22.76
N SER A 714 7.35 -1.56 22.34
CA SER A 714 8.74 -1.38 21.89
C SER A 714 9.50 -0.38 22.78
N GLU A 715 9.05 -0.16 24.01
CA GLU A 715 9.50 0.99 24.81
C GLU A 715 10.99 1.06 25.07
N THR A 716 11.63 -0.05 25.47
CA THR A 716 13.06 -0.04 25.73
C THR A 716 13.86 0.19 24.45
N TRP A 717 13.39 -0.37 23.35
CA TRP A 717 13.97 -0.15 22.02
C TRP A 717 13.88 1.31 21.57
N ASP A 718 12.67 1.87 21.58
CA ASP A 718 12.42 3.24 21.14
C ASP A 718 13.13 4.26 22.04
N THR A 719 13.11 4.02 23.35
CA THR A 719 13.82 4.88 24.32
C THR A 719 15.32 4.85 24.09
N SER A 720 15.90 3.69 23.77
CA SER A 720 17.34 3.57 23.51
C SER A 720 17.78 4.35 22.26
N PHE A 721 16.96 4.36 21.21
CA PHE A 721 17.24 5.17 20.02
C PHE A 721 16.94 6.66 20.22
N ALA A 722 15.84 7.00 20.90
CA ALA A 722 15.51 8.39 21.21
C ALA A 722 16.62 9.06 22.04
N VAL A 723 17.16 8.37 23.06
CA VAL A 723 18.31 8.84 23.83
C VAL A 723 19.52 9.08 22.93
N GLN A 724 19.88 8.12 22.06
CA GLN A 724 21.02 8.30 21.16
C GLN A 724 20.84 9.47 20.19
N ALA A 725 19.63 9.66 19.65
CA ALA A 725 19.30 10.77 18.75
C ALA A 725 19.35 12.14 19.47
N LEU A 726 18.80 12.23 20.69
CA LEU A 726 18.80 13.45 21.50
C LEU A 726 20.19 13.81 22.04
N VAL A 727 21.00 12.82 22.40
CA VAL A 727 22.39 13.07 22.77
C VAL A 727 23.18 13.58 21.56
N ALA A 728 22.98 12.98 20.39
CA ALA A 728 23.62 13.42 19.15
C ALA A 728 23.19 14.84 18.73
N SER A 729 21.96 15.26 19.04
CA SER A 729 21.50 16.60 18.67
C SER A 729 22.14 17.73 19.47
N GLY A 730 22.68 17.44 20.66
CA GLY A 730 23.21 18.46 21.56
C GLY A 730 22.18 19.48 22.04
N SER A 731 20.89 19.27 21.81
CA SER A 731 19.85 20.27 22.11
C SER A 731 19.75 20.50 23.62
N PRO A 732 19.93 21.74 24.11
CA PRO A 732 19.83 22.04 25.53
C PRO A 732 18.47 21.68 26.15
N GLY A 733 17.40 21.75 25.35
CA GLY A 733 16.03 21.42 25.76
C GLY A 733 15.82 19.93 26.07
N ALA A 734 16.73 19.05 25.66
CA ALA A 734 16.61 17.61 25.84
C ALA A 734 17.08 17.11 27.21
N ARG A 735 17.79 17.92 28.01
CA ARG A 735 18.49 17.44 29.22
C ARG A 735 17.57 16.78 30.26
N GLU A 736 16.38 17.33 30.48
CA GLU A 736 15.41 16.74 31.42
C GLU A 736 14.82 15.44 30.88
N ALA A 737 14.47 15.41 29.60
CA ALA A 737 13.98 14.19 28.96
C ALA A 737 15.01 13.06 29.00
N LEU A 738 16.29 13.37 28.75
CA LEU A 738 17.41 12.43 28.87
C LEU A 738 17.58 11.89 30.29
N ARG A 739 17.42 12.73 31.32
CA ARG A 739 17.45 12.30 32.72
C ARG A 739 16.30 11.33 33.04
N SER A 740 15.09 11.66 32.59
CA SER A 740 13.92 10.79 32.77
C SER A 740 14.09 9.44 32.07
N ALA A 741 14.62 9.46 30.84
CA ALA A 741 14.93 8.26 30.06
C ALA A 741 16.00 7.38 30.73
N SER A 742 17.00 7.99 31.36
CA SER A 742 18.00 7.27 32.17
C SER A 742 17.34 6.47 33.29
N GLY A 743 16.43 7.11 34.04
CA GLY A 743 15.67 6.44 35.09
C GLY A 743 14.78 5.31 34.54
N PHE A 744 14.22 5.45 33.34
CA PHE A 744 13.48 4.36 32.70
C PHE A 744 14.38 3.17 32.36
N LEU A 745 15.54 3.41 31.74
CA LEU A 745 16.48 2.34 31.36
C LEU A 745 17.04 1.61 32.59
N GLU A 746 17.31 2.33 33.68
CA GLU A 746 17.73 1.77 34.96
C GLU A 746 16.70 0.76 35.50
N ARG A 747 15.43 1.18 35.58
CA ARG A 747 14.35 0.32 36.09
C ARG A 747 14.05 -0.88 35.21
N ASN A 748 14.35 -0.78 33.91
CA ASN A 748 14.10 -1.84 32.94
C ASN A 748 15.28 -2.79 32.70
N GLN A 749 16.43 -2.58 33.35
CA GLN A 749 17.52 -3.54 33.29
C GLN A 749 17.16 -4.79 34.10
N ARG A 750 17.35 -5.97 33.53
CA ARG A 750 17.15 -7.23 34.25
C ARG A 750 18.33 -7.54 35.16
N LEU A 751 18.08 -7.67 36.46
CA LEU A 751 19.14 -7.89 37.46
C LEU A 751 19.28 -9.35 37.89
N THR A 752 18.36 -10.20 37.46
CA THR A 752 18.32 -11.62 37.83
C THR A 752 17.93 -12.47 36.63
N ASP A 753 18.40 -13.71 36.65
CA ASP A 753 17.93 -14.74 35.73
C ASP A 753 16.54 -15.23 36.13
N VAL A 754 15.81 -15.78 35.14
CA VAL A 754 14.56 -16.46 35.45
C VAL A 754 14.86 -17.78 36.21
N PRO A 755 14.04 -18.18 37.19
CA PRO A 755 14.20 -19.47 37.87
C PRO A 755 14.20 -20.63 36.87
N ASP A 756 14.86 -21.75 37.16
CA ASP A 756 14.80 -22.98 36.33
C ASP A 756 15.10 -22.80 34.82
N ALA A 757 15.83 -21.76 34.43
CA ALA A 757 16.04 -21.35 33.04
C ALA A 757 16.51 -22.51 32.12
N GLU A 758 17.48 -23.31 32.57
CA GLU A 758 18.02 -24.43 31.79
C GLU A 758 16.96 -25.51 31.51
N ARG A 759 16.10 -25.82 32.48
CA ARG A 759 15.02 -26.82 32.31
C ARG A 759 14.05 -26.38 31.22
N HIS A 760 13.77 -25.09 31.15
CA HIS A 760 12.79 -24.51 30.24
C HIS A 760 13.40 -23.90 28.98
N PHE A 761 14.68 -24.14 28.71
CA PHE A 761 15.38 -23.65 27.53
C PHE A 761 15.30 -22.11 27.42
N ARG A 762 15.40 -21.40 28.54
CA ARG A 762 15.51 -19.94 28.57
C ARG A 762 16.98 -19.55 28.63
N GLN A 763 17.39 -18.63 27.78
CA GLN A 763 18.70 -17.99 27.89
C GLN A 763 18.80 -17.18 29.21
N PRO A 764 19.88 -17.34 30.01
CA PRO A 764 20.16 -16.44 31.12
C PRO A 764 20.16 -14.99 30.66
N GLY A 765 19.41 -14.15 31.37
CA GLY A 765 19.08 -12.79 30.93
C GLY A 765 19.53 -11.68 31.88
N ARG A 766 20.24 -12.03 32.97
CA ARG A 766 20.86 -11.07 33.88
C ARG A 766 21.76 -10.10 33.12
N GLY A 767 21.62 -8.81 33.40
CA GLY A 767 22.34 -7.71 32.78
C GLY A 767 21.70 -7.19 31.49
N GLY A 768 20.78 -7.94 30.88
CA GLY A 768 20.15 -7.57 29.62
C GLY A 768 18.91 -6.68 29.75
N TRP A 769 18.49 -6.16 28.61
CA TRP A 769 17.21 -5.47 28.40
C TRP A 769 16.36 -6.24 27.39
N THR A 770 15.04 -6.05 27.49
CA THR A 770 14.06 -6.63 26.57
C THR A 770 13.74 -5.64 25.44
N LEU A 771 12.90 -6.04 24.48
CA LEU A 771 12.36 -5.12 23.46
C LEU A 771 11.40 -4.10 24.11
N SER A 772 10.54 -4.58 25.00
CA SER A 772 9.44 -3.84 25.60
C SER A 772 9.82 -3.29 26.98
N THR A 773 9.49 -4.01 28.04
CA THR A 773 9.77 -3.67 29.44
C THR A 773 10.37 -4.87 30.18
N ALA A 774 10.96 -4.65 31.35
CA ALA A 774 11.54 -5.72 32.16
C ALA A 774 10.54 -6.83 32.51
N GLU A 775 9.24 -6.52 32.61
CA GLU A 775 8.19 -7.49 32.93
C GLU A 775 8.08 -8.63 31.90
N GLN A 776 8.38 -8.36 30.62
CA GLN A 776 8.35 -9.38 29.58
C GLN A 776 9.40 -10.48 29.80
N ALA A 777 10.49 -10.18 30.53
CA ALA A 777 11.56 -11.10 30.89
C ALA A 777 12.33 -11.79 29.73
N TRP A 778 12.14 -11.36 28.48
CA TRP A 778 12.88 -11.85 27.31
C TRP A 778 13.97 -10.85 26.90
N SER A 779 15.17 -11.02 27.46
CA SER A 779 16.33 -10.19 27.09
C SER A 779 16.70 -10.45 25.63
N ILE A 780 16.97 -9.39 24.88
CA ILE A 780 17.41 -9.44 23.48
C ILE A 780 18.81 -8.85 23.35
N THR A 781 19.61 -9.38 22.43
CA THR A 781 21.03 -9.00 22.27
C THR A 781 21.19 -7.56 21.79
N ASP A 782 20.45 -7.18 20.76
CA ASP A 782 20.45 -5.85 20.17
C ASP A 782 19.77 -4.81 21.07
N GLY A 783 18.62 -5.13 21.67
CA GLY A 783 18.00 -4.24 22.66
C GLY A 783 18.92 -4.00 23.87
N THR A 784 19.64 -5.03 24.34
CA THR A 784 20.68 -4.85 25.37
C THR A 784 21.83 -3.98 24.89
N ALA A 785 22.29 -4.18 23.65
CA ALA A 785 23.38 -3.40 23.09
C ALA A 785 23.01 -1.94 22.84
N GLU A 786 21.81 -1.65 22.34
CA GLU A 786 21.30 -0.29 22.14
C GLU A 786 21.03 0.41 23.48
N ALA A 787 20.44 -0.28 24.46
CA ALA A 787 20.26 0.26 25.80
C ALA A 787 21.60 0.57 26.48
N LEU A 788 22.59 -0.33 26.36
CA LEU A 788 23.94 -0.09 26.89
C LEU A 788 24.60 1.13 26.20
N LYS A 789 24.44 1.29 24.88
CA LYS A 789 24.94 2.48 24.18
C LYS A 789 24.26 3.76 24.64
N ALA A 790 22.95 3.73 24.86
CA ALA A 790 22.20 4.85 25.41
C ALA A 790 22.67 5.21 26.82
N VAL A 791 22.83 4.23 27.71
CA VAL A 791 23.39 4.42 29.07
C VAL A 791 24.79 5.01 29.02
N LEU A 792 25.67 4.49 28.16
CA LEU A 792 27.04 5.02 28.01
C LEU A 792 27.03 6.45 27.45
N ALA A 793 26.07 6.82 26.60
CA ALA A 793 25.91 8.18 26.09
C ALA A 793 25.38 9.14 27.17
N LEU A 794 24.47 8.68 28.03
CA LEU A 794 23.96 9.44 29.17
C LEU A 794 25.02 9.64 30.26
N ASP A 795 25.88 8.64 30.47
CA ASP A 795 27.01 8.70 31.41
C ASP A 795 27.98 9.84 31.06
N GLU A 796 28.24 10.05 29.76
CA GLU A 796 29.07 11.17 29.28
C GLU A 796 28.52 12.54 29.67
N LEU A 797 27.20 12.64 29.87
CA LEU A 797 26.52 13.86 30.27
C LEU A 797 26.33 13.98 31.80
N GLY A 798 26.81 12.97 32.57
CA GLY A 798 26.58 12.85 34.01
C GLY A 798 25.12 12.59 34.36
N LEU A 799 24.43 11.76 33.56
CA LEU A 799 22.99 11.48 33.72
C LEU A 799 22.68 9.99 34.00
N ALA A 800 23.68 9.12 34.11
CA ALA A 800 23.50 7.66 34.23
C ALA A 800 24.15 7.04 35.47
N ASP A 801 24.21 7.79 36.58
CA ASP A 801 24.85 7.36 37.83
C ASP A 801 24.22 6.09 38.42
N ASP A 802 22.91 5.88 38.22
CA ASP A 802 22.16 4.77 38.80
C ASP A 802 22.38 3.42 38.08
N VAL A 803 22.87 3.45 36.82
CA VAL A 803 23.32 2.24 36.13
C VAL A 803 24.82 2.09 36.40
N THR A 804 25.12 1.48 37.56
CA THR A 804 26.47 1.36 38.10
C THR A 804 27.44 0.62 37.16
N PRO A 805 28.76 0.77 37.34
CA PRO A 805 29.76 0.03 36.56
C PRO A 805 29.54 -1.49 36.54
N GLU A 806 29.11 -2.08 37.66
CA GLU A 806 28.82 -3.53 37.77
C GLU A 806 27.63 -3.93 36.91
N ARG A 807 26.59 -3.08 36.88
CA ARG A 807 25.41 -3.26 36.03
C ARG A 807 25.75 -3.15 34.54
N ARG A 808 26.61 -2.22 34.16
CA ARG A 808 27.13 -2.10 32.78
C ARG A 808 27.96 -3.32 32.40
N LEU A 809 28.78 -3.83 33.32
CA LEU A 809 29.55 -5.05 33.11
C LEU A 809 28.66 -6.28 32.95
N ALA A 810 27.58 -6.41 33.73
CA ALA A 810 26.62 -7.49 33.58
C ALA A 810 25.97 -7.50 32.17
N ALA A 811 25.69 -6.32 31.60
CA ALA A 811 25.22 -6.22 30.22
C ALA A 811 26.28 -6.71 29.22
N VAL A 812 27.54 -6.35 29.42
CA VAL A 812 28.67 -6.84 28.60
C VAL A 812 28.80 -8.37 28.70
N GLU A 813 28.70 -8.93 29.90
CA GLU A 813 28.72 -10.39 30.10
C GLU A 813 27.59 -11.09 29.35
N PHE A 814 26.37 -10.53 29.38
CA PHE A 814 25.24 -11.04 28.60
C PHE A 814 25.52 -11.04 27.10
N LEU A 815 26.06 -9.93 26.55
CA LEU A 815 26.44 -9.86 25.13
C LEU A 815 27.53 -10.88 24.78
N LEU A 816 28.54 -11.06 25.63
CA LEU A 816 29.60 -12.05 25.38
C LEU A 816 29.07 -13.48 25.43
N ALA A 817 28.11 -13.78 26.32
CA ALA A 817 27.52 -15.11 26.48
C ALA A 817 26.57 -15.49 25.33
N THR A 818 26.10 -14.52 24.55
CA THR A 818 25.09 -14.73 23.49
C THR A 818 25.68 -14.80 22.07
N GLN A 819 27.00 -14.65 21.91
CA GLN A 819 27.65 -14.71 20.60
C GLN A 819 27.66 -16.14 20.01
N ASN A 820 27.28 -16.27 18.74
CA ASN A 820 27.31 -17.55 18.03
C ASN A 820 28.73 -17.98 17.62
N ALA A 821 28.86 -19.25 17.25
CA ALA A 821 30.12 -19.82 16.76
C ALA A 821 30.60 -19.20 15.43
N ASP A 822 29.69 -18.70 14.59
CA ASP A 822 29.99 -17.97 13.36
C ASP A 822 30.52 -16.54 13.58
N GLY A 823 30.52 -16.07 14.84
CA GLY A 823 30.98 -14.73 15.22
C GLY A 823 29.89 -13.67 15.21
N GLY A 824 28.72 -13.94 14.64
CA GLY A 824 27.57 -13.05 14.70
C GLY A 824 26.75 -13.20 15.99
N TRP A 825 25.75 -12.34 16.13
CA TRP A 825 24.76 -12.41 17.20
C TRP A 825 23.36 -12.70 16.66
N PRO A 826 22.62 -13.61 17.32
CA PRO A 826 21.19 -13.82 17.11
C PRO A 826 20.37 -12.74 17.82
N ALA A 827 19.04 -12.74 17.68
CA ALA A 827 18.20 -11.76 18.37
C ALA A 827 17.99 -12.10 19.86
N TYR A 828 17.70 -13.37 20.19
CA TYR A 828 17.38 -13.77 21.56
C TYR A 828 18.40 -14.75 22.14
N GLU A 829 18.65 -15.86 21.45
CA GLU A 829 19.35 -17.02 22.03
C GLU A 829 20.45 -17.55 21.10
N PRO A 830 21.59 -18.02 21.65
CA PRO A 830 22.61 -18.72 20.86
C PRO A 830 22.01 -19.84 20.02
N ASN A 831 22.45 -19.92 18.77
CA ASN A 831 21.95 -20.87 17.81
C ASN A 831 22.28 -22.32 18.24
N ALA A 832 21.25 -23.02 18.72
CA ALA A 832 21.30 -24.44 19.05
C ALA A 832 20.75 -25.35 17.93
N THR A 833 20.29 -24.77 16.81
CA THR A 833 19.47 -25.41 15.78
C THR A 833 20.11 -25.38 14.40
N PRO A 834 20.38 -26.55 13.79
CA PRO A 834 20.91 -26.62 12.44
C PRO A 834 20.02 -25.93 11.39
N ALA A 835 20.61 -25.13 10.50
CA ALA A 835 19.92 -24.38 9.45
C ALA A 835 19.00 -25.23 8.54
N TRP A 836 19.32 -26.52 8.35
CA TRP A 836 18.48 -27.39 7.52
C TRP A 836 17.07 -27.61 8.11
N LEU A 837 16.85 -27.38 9.41
CA LEU A 837 15.53 -27.46 10.04
C LEU A 837 14.56 -26.40 9.53
N GLU A 838 15.05 -25.36 8.87
CA GLU A 838 14.20 -24.43 8.12
C GLU A 838 13.39 -25.14 7.02
N LYS A 839 13.84 -26.31 6.53
CA LYS A 839 13.05 -27.14 5.61
C LYS A 839 11.81 -27.76 6.28
N LEU A 840 11.70 -27.73 7.60
CA LEU A 840 10.53 -28.18 8.39
C LEU A 840 9.62 -27.04 8.85
N ASN A 841 9.86 -25.80 8.40
CA ASN A 841 9.00 -24.67 8.73
C ASN A 841 7.57 -24.89 8.22
N PHE A 842 6.63 -24.98 9.15
CA PHE A 842 5.23 -25.31 8.90
C PHE A 842 4.32 -24.08 8.77
N SER A 843 4.87 -22.86 8.83
CA SER A 843 4.06 -21.65 8.95
C SER A 843 3.25 -21.32 7.70
N ASP A 844 3.67 -21.78 6.52
CA ASP A 844 3.20 -21.39 5.18
C ASP A 844 3.40 -19.90 4.82
N VAL A 845 3.42 -19.00 5.81
CA VAL A 845 3.41 -17.53 5.66
C VAL A 845 4.67 -16.82 6.16
N PHE A 846 5.60 -17.49 6.86
CA PHE A 846 6.83 -16.87 7.37
C PHE A 846 8.09 -17.60 6.88
N ASP A 847 9.14 -16.85 6.58
CA ASP A 847 10.46 -17.39 6.23
C ASP A 847 11.46 -17.25 7.38
N ASN A 848 12.49 -18.10 7.42
CA ASN A 848 13.51 -18.12 8.47
C ASN A 848 12.95 -18.17 9.90
N LEU A 849 11.91 -18.99 10.11
CA LEU A 849 11.21 -19.10 11.38
C LEU A 849 11.83 -20.11 12.33
N MET A 850 12.59 -21.11 11.88
CA MET A 850 12.94 -22.26 12.73
C MET A 850 14.21 -22.05 13.56
N VAL A 851 15.05 -21.09 13.18
CA VAL A 851 16.41 -20.89 13.69
C VAL A 851 16.60 -19.43 14.07
N ASP A 852 17.22 -19.17 15.22
CA ASP A 852 17.65 -17.83 15.60
C ASP A 852 19.00 -17.54 14.91
N TYR A 853 18.92 -17.03 13.67
CA TYR A 853 20.09 -16.78 12.84
C TYR A 853 20.90 -15.59 13.37
N SER A 854 22.23 -15.69 13.28
CA SER A 854 23.06 -14.49 13.31
C SER A 854 22.66 -13.55 12.16
N THR A 855 22.40 -12.30 12.47
CA THR A 855 22.01 -11.27 11.49
C THR A 855 22.92 -10.04 11.62
N VAL A 856 22.97 -9.19 10.59
CA VAL A 856 23.92 -8.07 10.57
C VAL A 856 23.60 -7.03 11.64
N GLU A 857 22.32 -6.84 11.94
CA GLU A 857 21.84 -5.78 12.83
C GLU A 857 22.19 -6.07 14.29
N PRO A 858 21.85 -7.23 14.88
CA PRO A 858 22.28 -7.55 16.22
C PRO A 858 23.80 -7.65 16.35
N THR A 859 24.48 -8.16 15.32
CA THR A 859 25.95 -8.22 15.33
C THR A 859 26.57 -6.83 15.38
N ALA A 860 26.11 -5.90 14.55
CA ALA A 860 26.60 -4.52 14.52
C ALA A 860 26.26 -3.76 15.82
N SER A 861 25.06 -3.96 16.37
CA SER A 861 24.68 -3.40 17.67
C SER A 861 25.61 -3.87 18.78
N CYS A 862 25.85 -5.18 18.89
CA CYS A 862 26.73 -5.77 19.89
C CYS A 862 28.19 -5.29 19.72
N VAL A 863 28.73 -5.33 18.50
CA VAL A 863 30.08 -4.84 18.18
C VAL A 863 30.26 -3.39 18.62
N THR A 864 29.30 -2.51 18.28
CA THR A 864 29.40 -1.08 18.58
C THR A 864 29.25 -0.79 20.08
N ALA A 865 28.37 -1.50 20.78
CA ALA A 865 28.21 -1.38 22.24
C ALA A 865 29.48 -1.82 22.98
N LEU A 866 30.02 -2.99 22.62
CA LEU A 866 31.24 -3.54 23.21
C LEU A 866 32.46 -2.64 22.98
N ARG A 867 32.60 -2.08 21.77
CA ARG A 867 33.66 -1.11 21.47
C ARG A 867 33.52 0.17 22.27
N ARG A 868 32.31 0.73 22.39
CA ARG A 868 32.05 1.95 23.16
C ARG A 868 32.33 1.73 24.65
N HIS A 869 31.94 0.58 25.19
CA HIS A 869 32.27 0.19 26.57
C HIS A 869 33.78 0.11 26.77
N LEU A 870 34.51 -0.62 25.93
CA LEU A 870 35.96 -0.78 26.05
C LEU A 870 36.72 0.55 25.97
N ALA A 871 36.26 1.50 25.16
CA ALA A 871 36.87 2.82 25.04
C ALA A 871 36.73 3.67 26.32
N ARG A 872 35.68 3.45 27.11
CA ARG A 872 35.36 4.20 28.34
C ARG A 872 35.85 3.52 29.61
N HIS A 873 35.77 2.19 29.62
CA HIS A 873 36.06 1.34 30.76
C HIS A 873 37.05 0.26 30.30
N PRO A 874 38.34 0.61 30.18
CA PRO A 874 39.36 -0.36 29.78
C PRO A 874 39.59 -1.45 30.83
N ASP A 875 39.19 -1.18 32.08
CA ASP A 875 39.20 -2.10 33.21
C ASP A 875 38.01 -3.06 33.10
N GLY A 876 38.27 -4.29 32.67
CA GLY A 876 37.22 -5.28 32.40
C GLY A 876 37.73 -6.47 31.58
N PRO A 877 36.85 -7.30 31.00
CA PRO A 877 37.23 -8.48 30.22
C PRO A 877 37.72 -8.11 28.81
N ARG A 878 38.71 -7.19 28.71
CA ARG A 878 39.22 -6.60 27.47
C ARG A 878 39.53 -7.64 26.39
N ALA A 879 40.28 -8.68 26.72
CA ALA A 879 40.66 -9.70 25.74
C ALA A 879 39.44 -10.49 25.21
N ALA A 880 38.40 -10.69 26.03
CA ALA A 880 37.16 -11.33 25.58
C ALA A 880 36.37 -10.39 24.66
N ILE A 881 36.28 -9.11 25.03
CA ILE A 881 35.63 -8.08 24.21
C ILE A 881 36.31 -7.94 22.85
N GLU A 882 37.65 -7.79 22.81
CA GLU A 882 38.41 -7.64 21.57
C GLU A 882 38.23 -8.86 20.65
N ARG A 883 38.23 -10.08 21.21
CA ARG A 883 37.93 -11.31 20.45
C ARG A 883 36.50 -11.33 19.90
N ALA A 884 35.53 -10.99 20.73
CA ALA A 884 34.12 -10.98 20.33
C ALA A 884 33.88 -9.96 19.20
N VAL A 885 34.41 -8.74 19.36
CA VAL A 885 34.38 -7.66 18.36
C VAL A 885 35.03 -8.12 17.05
N SER A 886 36.24 -8.68 17.10
CA SER A 886 36.94 -9.14 15.89
C SER A 886 36.15 -10.20 15.12
N ARG A 887 35.50 -11.13 15.83
CA ARG A 887 34.64 -12.16 15.20
C ARG A 887 33.35 -11.58 14.64
N GLY A 888 32.76 -10.60 15.31
CA GLY A 888 31.59 -9.87 14.80
C GLY A 888 31.91 -9.06 13.54
N GLU A 889 33.04 -8.36 13.51
CA GLU A 889 33.51 -7.63 12.33
C GLU A 889 33.76 -8.57 11.14
N GLN A 890 34.36 -9.75 11.39
CA GLN A 890 34.51 -10.80 10.37
C GLN A 890 33.16 -11.26 9.83
N PHE A 891 32.19 -11.56 10.71
CA PHE A 891 30.83 -11.94 10.30
C PHE A 891 30.16 -10.86 9.45
N ILE A 892 30.27 -9.58 9.83
CA ILE A 892 29.70 -8.47 9.05
C ILE A 892 30.32 -8.42 7.65
N VAL A 893 31.64 -8.58 7.53
CA VAL A 893 32.31 -8.62 6.21
C VAL A 893 31.86 -9.83 5.39
N ASP A 894 31.77 -11.01 5.99
CA ASP A 894 31.43 -12.25 5.30
C ASP A 894 29.96 -12.36 4.90
N SER A 895 29.07 -11.67 5.62
CA SER A 895 27.63 -11.61 5.32
C SER A 895 27.25 -10.54 4.28
N GLN A 896 28.20 -9.70 3.84
CA GLN A 896 27.93 -8.70 2.82
C GLN A 896 27.58 -9.35 1.49
N ARG A 897 26.53 -8.84 0.84
CA ARG A 897 26.09 -9.34 -0.46
C ARG A 897 27.03 -8.86 -1.56
N ALA A 898 27.02 -9.57 -2.70
CA ALA A 898 27.93 -9.30 -3.82
C ALA A 898 27.78 -7.86 -4.37
N GLU A 899 26.56 -7.33 -4.34
CA GLU A 899 26.20 -5.97 -4.73
C GLU A 899 26.62 -4.89 -3.72
N GLY A 900 27.19 -5.26 -2.57
CA GLY A 900 27.70 -4.32 -1.56
C GLY A 900 26.75 -4.00 -0.41
N SER A 901 25.50 -4.46 -0.46
CA SER A 901 24.52 -4.23 0.61
C SER A 901 24.52 -5.32 1.68
N TRP A 902 23.81 -5.05 2.76
CA TRP A 902 23.31 -6.09 3.67
C TRP A 902 21.78 -6.08 3.68
N GLU A 903 21.18 -7.27 3.76
CA GLU A 903 19.73 -7.44 3.89
C GLU A 903 19.31 -7.13 5.33
N GLY A 904 18.32 -6.25 5.51
CA GLY A 904 17.65 -6.06 6.80
C GLY A 904 16.64 -7.18 7.05
N PHE A 905 16.79 -7.85 8.19
CA PHE A 905 15.85 -8.85 8.67
C PHE A 905 14.75 -8.23 9.55
N TRP A 906 15.10 -7.21 10.35
CA TRP A 906 14.20 -6.53 11.29
C TRP A 906 13.65 -5.18 10.80
N GLY A 907 14.18 -4.67 9.69
CA GLY A 907 13.75 -3.41 9.05
C GLY A 907 13.62 -3.54 7.53
N VAL A 908 12.95 -2.59 6.90
CA VAL A 908 12.68 -2.55 5.45
C VAL A 908 13.69 -1.64 4.72
N CYS A 909 14.60 -2.13 3.89
CA CYS A 909 15.20 -3.45 3.94
C CYS A 909 16.73 -3.30 3.84
N PHE A 910 17.21 -2.85 2.70
CA PHE A 910 18.64 -2.79 2.42
C PHE A 910 19.28 -1.50 2.93
N THR A 911 18.57 -0.38 2.99
CA THR A 911 19.05 0.83 3.66
C THR A 911 19.29 0.58 5.15
N TYR A 912 18.37 -0.14 5.80
CA TYR A 912 18.48 -0.56 7.19
C TYR A 912 19.68 -1.49 7.43
N GLY A 913 19.72 -2.64 6.75
CA GLY A 913 20.81 -3.60 6.91
C GLY A 913 22.17 -3.00 6.57
N THR A 914 22.24 -2.17 5.52
CA THR A 914 23.48 -1.51 5.10
C THR A 914 23.94 -0.45 6.09
N TRP A 915 23.02 0.29 6.71
CA TRP A 915 23.37 1.19 7.81
C TRP A 915 24.02 0.44 8.98
N PHE A 916 23.43 -0.68 9.43
CA PHE A 916 24.05 -1.51 10.46
C PHE A 916 25.40 -2.08 10.04
N GLY A 917 25.53 -2.60 8.81
CA GLY A 917 26.79 -3.12 8.29
C GLY A 917 27.91 -2.07 8.31
N VAL A 918 27.63 -0.85 7.84
CA VAL A 918 28.60 0.26 7.87
C VAL A 918 28.89 0.70 9.32
N LYS A 919 27.86 0.85 10.15
CA LYS A 919 27.99 1.25 11.56
C LYS A 919 28.85 0.26 12.36
N GLY A 920 28.66 -1.03 12.14
CA GLY A 920 29.45 -2.10 12.78
C GLY A 920 30.91 -2.14 12.34
N LEU A 921 31.21 -1.68 11.13
CA LEU A 921 32.59 -1.59 10.59
C LEU A 921 33.24 -0.21 10.81
N LYS A 922 32.53 0.77 11.38
CA LYS A 922 33.06 2.11 11.63
C LYS A 922 34.29 2.05 12.54
N GLY A 923 35.43 2.49 12.00
CA GLY A 923 36.72 2.44 12.70
C GLY A 923 37.24 1.02 12.98
N SER A 924 36.75 -0.01 12.28
CA SER A 924 37.28 -1.38 12.32
C SER A 924 38.71 -1.44 11.78
N ARG A 925 39.53 -2.32 12.37
CA ARG A 925 40.89 -2.64 11.89
C ARG A 925 40.90 -3.89 11.01
N HIS A 926 39.74 -4.50 10.75
CA HIS A 926 39.62 -5.68 9.92
C HIS A 926 40.05 -5.37 8.47
N PRO A 927 40.92 -6.17 7.83
CA PRO A 927 41.45 -5.86 6.49
C PRO A 927 40.37 -5.66 5.41
N GLY A 928 39.25 -6.38 5.51
CA GLY A 928 38.12 -6.28 4.58
C GLY A 928 37.16 -5.11 4.85
N ALA A 929 37.25 -4.43 6.00
CA ALA A 929 36.25 -3.46 6.43
C ALA A 929 36.13 -2.27 5.47
N ARG A 930 37.25 -1.66 5.09
CA ARG A 930 37.26 -0.50 4.19
C ARG A 930 36.62 -0.82 2.84
N GLY A 931 37.00 -1.94 2.24
CA GLY A 931 36.43 -2.37 0.96
C GLY A 931 34.94 -2.70 1.05
N ALA A 932 34.48 -3.26 2.18
CA ALA A 932 33.07 -3.50 2.41
C ALA A 932 32.29 -2.18 2.55
N VAL A 933 32.78 -1.22 3.32
CA VAL A 933 32.16 0.11 3.48
C VAL A 933 32.10 0.86 2.14
N ASP A 934 33.15 0.81 1.32
CA ASP A 934 33.15 1.47 0.02
C ASP A 934 32.09 0.89 -0.92
N ARG A 935 31.95 -0.44 -1.01
CA ARG A 935 30.89 -1.10 -1.79
C ARG A 935 29.50 -0.77 -1.28
N ALA A 936 29.33 -0.67 0.03
CA ALA A 936 28.06 -0.28 0.64
C ALA A 936 27.66 1.16 0.28
N CYS A 937 28.62 2.09 0.28
CA CYS A 937 28.38 3.44 -0.22
C CYS A 937 28.00 3.44 -1.71
N GLU A 938 28.70 2.67 -2.55
CA GLU A 938 28.35 2.55 -3.98
C GLU A 938 26.93 2.02 -4.18
N PHE A 939 26.55 0.99 -3.41
CA PHE A 939 25.19 0.46 -3.42
C PHE A 939 24.15 1.54 -3.05
N LEU A 940 24.35 2.28 -1.96
CA LEU A 940 23.42 3.33 -1.53
C LEU A 940 23.32 4.43 -2.59
N LEU A 941 24.45 4.88 -3.14
CA LEU A 941 24.50 5.90 -4.19
C LEU A 941 23.74 5.47 -5.44
N ALA A 942 23.81 4.20 -5.81
CA ALA A 942 23.09 3.65 -6.97
C ALA A 942 21.56 3.66 -6.81
N HIS A 943 21.06 3.71 -5.58
CA HIS A 943 19.62 3.68 -5.26
C HIS A 943 19.08 5.03 -4.76
N GLN A 944 19.90 6.08 -4.71
CA GLN A 944 19.42 7.41 -4.35
C GLN A 944 18.47 7.94 -5.42
N ARG A 945 17.33 8.45 -4.98
CA ARG A 945 16.31 9.01 -5.87
C ARG A 945 16.67 10.44 -6.31
N PRO A 946 16.08 10.93 -7.41
CA PRO A 946 16.36 12.29 -7.90
C PRO A 946 16.01 13.42 -6.92
N ASP A 947 15.03 13.19 -6.03
CA ASP A 947 14.64 14.14 -4.98
C ASP A 947 15.66 14.22 -3.81
N GLY A 948 16.68 13.35 -3.82
CA GLY A 948 17.72 13.27 -2.81
C GLY A 948 17.51 12.20 -1.73
N GLY A 949 16.33 11.59 -1.65
CA GLY A 949 16.02 10.58 -0.64
C GLY A 949 16.20 9.13 -1.09
N TRP A 950 15.84 8.22 -0.20
CA TRP A 950 15.69 6.77 -0.44
C TRP A 950 14.30 6.33 -0.01
N GLY A 951 13.79 5.28 -0.66
CA GLY A 951 12.53 4.65 -0.28
C GLY A 951 12.51 3.18 -0.71
N GLU A 952 11.98 2.32 0.16
CA GLU A 952 11.87 0.87 0.02
C GLU A 952 10.50 0.36 0.45
N THR A 953 10.16 -0.86 0.02
CA THR A 953 8.93 -1.55 0.40
C THR A 953 9.25 -2.94 0.95
N ILE A 954 8.33 -3.53 1.72
CA ILE A 954 8.47 -4.90 2.26
C ILE A 954 8.68 -5.97 1.18
N GLU A 955 8.30 -5.68 -0.07
CA GLU A 955 8.62 -6.51 -1.23
C GLU A 955 10.13 -6.71 -1.39
N GLY A 956 10.97 -5.79 -0.88
CA GLY A 956 12.41 -5.95 -0.87
C GLY A 956 12.87 -7.13 -0.02
N ASN A 957 12.27 -7.32 1.16
CA ASN A 957 12.52 -8.48 2.02
C ASN A 957 11.98 -9.77 1.36
N ARG A 958 10.75 -9.74 0.84
CA ARG A 958 10.09 -10.91 0.20
C ARG A 958 10.84 -11.42 -1.03
N ASN A 959 11.32 -10.50 -1.86
CA ASN A 959 12.05 -10.81 -3.10
C ASN A 959 13.56 -10.83 -2.92
N GLN A 960 14.06 -10.56 -1.71
CA GLN A 960 15.47 -10.50 -1.35
C GLN A 960 16.30 -9.62 -2.30
N ARG A 961 15.79 -8.46 -2.69
CA ARG A 961 16.45 -7.48 -3.56
C ARG A 961 15.91 -6.07 -3.31
N TYR A 962 16.67 -5.03 -3.61
CA TYR A 962 16.17 -3.66 -3.45
C TYR A 962 14.92 -3.43 -4.34
N VAL A 963 13.82 -2.98 -3.73
CA VAL A 963 12.58 -2.62 -4.43
C VAL A 963 12.22 -1.20 -4.02
N HIS A 964 12.32 -0.26 -4.97
CA HIS A 964 11.98 1.14 -4.74
C HIS A 964 10.50 1.31 -4.36
N ALA A 965 10.26 2.09 -3.31
CA ALA A 965 8.95 2.66 -3.05
C ALA A 965 8.57 3.70 -4.13
N ALA A 966 7.30 4.10 -4.15
CA ALA A 966 6.83 5.14 -5.06
C ALA A 966 7.52 6.50 -4.77
N THR A 967 7.78 6.78 -3.49
CA THR A 967 8.33 8.04 -2.97
C THR A 967 9.56 7.78 -2.11
N SER A 968 10.35 8.83 -1.83
CA SER A 968 11.38 8.79 -0.79
C SER A 968 10.72 8.84 0.59
N GLN A 969 11.27 8.09 1.54
CA GLN A 969 10.80 7.99 2.92
C GLN A 969 11.83 8.61 3.87
N ALA A 970 11.37 9.34 4.90
CA ALA A 970 12.26 10.00 5.85
C ALA A 970 13.17 9.01 6.60
N VAL A 971 12.61 7.88 7.05
CA VAL A 971 13.35 6.85 7.80
C VAL A 971 14.45 6.20 6.95
N MET A 972 14.13 5.70 5.77
CA MET A 972 15.09 5.05 4.85
C MET A 972 16.17 6.02 4.39
N THR A 973 15.79 7.28 4.14
CA THR A 973 16.75 8.35 3.84
C THR A 973 17.70 8.60 5.01
N SER A 974 17.18 8.54 6.25
CA SER A 974 17.98 8.75 7.46
C SER A 974 19.00 7.62 7.66
N TRP A 975 18.61 6.36 7.44
CA TRP A 975 19.55 5.22 7.50
C TRP A 975 20.65 5.32 6.44
N ALA A 976 20.28 5.64 5.19
CA ALA A 976 21.28 5.85 4.13
C ALA A 976 22.23 7.02 4.46
N LEU A 977 21.70 8.12 4.98
CA LEU A 977 22.50 9.28 5.38
C LEU A 977 23.42 8.96 6.56
N LEU A 978 22.93 8.27 7.59
CA LEU A 978 23.75 7.80 8.71
C LEU A 978 24.88 6.88 8.22
N ALA A 979 24.60 5.96 7.30
CA ALA A 979 25.62 5.09 6.71
C ALA A 979 26.70 5.90 5.95
N LEU A 980 26.28 6.88 5.14
CA LEU A 980 27.22 7.75 4.42
C LEU A 980 28.07 8.60 5.40
N THR A 981 27.47 9.10 6.47
CA THR A 981 28.17 9.85 7.51
C THR A 981 29.17 8.97 8.26
N ASP A 982 28.77 7.76 8.66
CA ASP A 982 29.64 6.79 9.32
C ASP A 982 30.81 6.32 8.43
N ALA A 983 30.62 6.35 7.10
CA ALA A 983 31.65 6.10 6.10
C ALA A 983 32.58 7.31 5.83
N GLY A 984 32.40 8.44 6.53
CA GLY A 984 33.17 9.67 6.32
C GLY A 984 32.79 10.44 5.05
N ARG A 985 31.55 10.27 4.56
CA ARG A 985 31.03 10.89 3.33
C ARG A 985 29.91 11.90 3.60
N ALA A 986 29.85 12.47 4.81
CA ALA A 986 28.85 13.46 5.24
C ALA A 986 28.80 14.70 4.34
N THR A 987 29.94 15.12 3.78
CA THR A 987 30.05 16.27 2.87
C THR A 987 29.95 15.89 1.38
N SER A 988 29.54 14.66 1.06
CA SER A 988 29.34 14.26 -0.34
C SER A 988 28.12 14.96 -0.96
N PRO A 989 28.08 15.13 -2.30
CA PRO A 989 26.89 15.67 -2.97
C PRO A 989 25.62 14.85 -2.69
N SER A 990 25.76 13.54 -2.51
CA SER A 990 24.66 12.64 -2.14
C SER A 990 24.12 12.95 -0.74
N ALA A 991 25.00 13.06 0.25
CA ALA A 991 24.62 13.37 1.63
C ALA A 991 23.93 14.74 1.73
N ARG A 992 24.45 15.77 1.03
CA ARG A 992 23.78 17.09 0.97
C ARG A 992 22.37 17.02 0.42
N ARG A 993 22.14 16.27 -0.67
CA ARG A 993 20.79 16.09 -1.22
C ARG A 993 19.86 15.35 -0.26
N ALA A 994 20.38 14.41 0.51
CA ALA A 994 19.63 13.68 1.54
C ALA A 994 19.23 14.59 2.70
N THR A 995 20.17 15.38 3.21
CA THR A 995 19.92 16.42 4.24
C THR A 995 18.87 17.40 3.76
N ASP A 996 19.01 17.87 2.51
CA ASP A 996 18.06 18.79 1.90
C ASP A 996 16.66 18.18 1.74
N PHE A 997 16.57 16.88 1.41
CA PHE A 997 15.31 16.16 1.37
C PHE A 997 14.65 16.13 2.76
N LEU A 998 15.38 15.73 3.80
CA LEU A 998 14.85 15.65 5.17
C LEU A 998 14.35 17.02 5.67
N LEU A 999 15.11 18.10 5.43
CA LEU A 999 14.72 19.45 5.83
C LEU A 999 13.48 19.95 5.08
N ARG A 1000 13.34 19.62 3.78
CA ARG A 1000 12.14 19.97 3.00
C ARG A 1000 10.91 19.15 3.41
N ALA A 1001 11.11 17.89 3.77
CA ALA A 1001 10.04 16.98 4.19
C ALA A 1001 9.57 17.24 5.63
N GLN A 1002 10.33 18.00 6.43
CA GLN A 1002 9.98 18.27 7.82
C GLN A 1002 8.68 19.10 7.92
N LEU A 1003 7.80 18.66 8.80
CA LEU A 1003 6.52 19.29 9.11
C LEU A 1003 6.73 20.51 10.03
N PRO A 1004 5.75 21.45 10.08
CA PRO A 1004 5.82 22.62 10.95
C PRO A 1004 6.01 22.27 12.43
N ASP A 1005 5.48 21.14 12.89
CA ASP A 1005 5.62 20.65 14.27
C ASP A 1005 7.00 20.03 14.58
N GLY A 1006 7.89 19.95 13.58
CA GLY A 1006 9.23 19.37 13.70
C GLY A 1006 9.31 17.88 13.34
N GLY A 1007 8.18 17.22 13.08
CA GLY A 1007 8.13 15.82 12.67
C GLY A 1007 8.23 15.59 11.16
N TRP A 1008 7.95 14.36 10.74
CA TRP A 1008 7.85 13.92 9.34
C TRP A 1008 6.54 13.16 9.13
N GLN A 1009 6.08 13.02 7.89
CA GLN A 1009 4.86 12.25 7.61
C GLN A 1009 5.06 10.75 7.82
N ASP A 1010 4.01 10.11 8.33
CA ASP A 1010 3.90 8.67 8.48
C ASP A 1010 3.22 8.05 7.26
N ASP A 1011 4.04 7.74 6.24
CA ASP A 1011 3.49 7.24 4.98
C ASP A 1011 3.65 5.72 4.83
N HIS A 1012 4.58 5.09 5.57
CA HIS A 1012 4.97 3.70 5.32
C HIS A 1012 5.52 2.94 6.54
N LEU A 1013 5.21 1.65 6.61
CA LEU A 1013 5.79 0.70 7.57
C LEU A 1013 7.31 0.53 7.34
N SER A 1014 8.09 0.62 8.41
CA SER A 1014 9.57 0.62 8.35
C SER A 1014 10.22 -0.61 8.99
N GLY A 1015 9.48 -1.34 9.82
CA GLY A 1015 9.93 -2.61 10.41
C GLY A 1015 9.63 -3.81 9.51
N ALA A 1016 10.38 -4.89 9.69
CA ALA A 1016 10.15 -6.14 9.00
C ALA A 1016 10.26 -7.32 9.98
N MET A 1017 9.50 -8.38 9.73
CA MET A 1017 9.56 -9.62 10.51
C MET A 1017 9.53 -10.82 9.56
N MET A 1018 10.49 -11.73 9.74
CA MET A 1018 10.53 -13.04 9.05
C MET A 1018 10.41 -12.93 7.52
N ARG A 1019 10.96 -11.85 6.95
CA ARG A 1019 10.92 -11.47 5.52
C ARG A 1019 9.54 -11.27 4.88
N CYS A 1020 8.45 -11.49 5.61
CA CYS A 1020 7.11 -11.59 5.02
C CYS A 1020 6.15 -10.52 5.49
N ALA A 1021 6.28 -10.02 6.72
CA ALA A 1021 5.35 -9.04 7.30
C ALA A 1021 6.08 -7.75 7.65
N ALA A 1022 5.44 -6.61 7.36
CA ALA A 1022 5.91 -5.30 7.78
C ALA A 1022 5.42 -4.97 9.20
N MET A 1023 6.22 -4.23 9.96
CA MET A 1023 5.89 -3.77 11.31
C MET A 1023 5.92 -2.25 11.38
N ASN A 1024 5.03 -1.68 12.21
CA ASN A 1024 5.05 -0.26 12.47
C ASN A 1024 6.12 0.04 13.53
N TYR A 1025 6.92 1.08 13.33
CA TYR A 1025 7.80 1.66 14.34
C TYR A 1025 7.61 3.18 14.26
N ASP A 1026 6.51 3.69 14.84
CA ASP A 1026 6.17 5.12 14.71
C ASP A 1026 7.27 6.03 15.26
N GLY A 1027 7.97 5.60 16.31
CA GLY A 1027 9.12 6.32 16.88
C GLY A 1027 10.28 6.56 15.90
N TYR A 1028 10.44 5.74 14.86
CA TYR A 1028 11.53 5.87 13.89
C TYR A 1028 11.48 7.18 13.11
N GLN A 1029 10.28 7.66 12.81
CA GLN A 1029 10.08 8.89 12.03
C GLN A 1029 10.46 10.15 12.81
N ARG A 1030 10.55 10.05 14.14
CA ARG A 1030 10.96 11.14 15.02
C ARG A 1030 12.45 11.02 15.35
N ALA A 1031 12.92 9.82 15.68
CA ALA A 1031 14.29 9.60 16.13
C ALA A 1031 15.33 9.62 15.00
N PHE A 1032 15.07 8.94 13.88
CA PHE A 1032 16.09 8.76 12.84
C PHE A 1032 16.39 10.02 12.02
N PRO A 1033 15.40 10.81 11.57
CA PRO A 1033 15.69 12.07 10.89
C PRO A 1033 16.46 13.05 11.77
N LEU A 1034 16.08 13.16 13.05
CA LEU A 1034 16.85 13.93 14.03
C LEU A 1034 18.31 13.44 14.08
N TRP A 1035 18.50 12.14 14.27
CA TRP A 1035 19.83 11.55 14.39
C TRP A 1035 20.69 11.78 13.13
N ALA A 1036 20.10 11.58 11.95
CA ALA A 1036 20.80 11.73 10.69
C ALA A 1036 21.23 13.20 10.44
N LEU A 1037 20.34 14.16 10.72
CA LEU A 1037 20.66 15.58 10.61
C LEU A 1037 21.76 16.00 11.60
N SER A 1038 21.67 15.56 12.86
CA SER A 1038 22.69 15.82 13.88
C SER A 1038 24.05 15.24 13.51
N ALA A 1039 24.09 14.01 12.98
CA ALA A 1039 25.33 13.37 12.57
C ALA A 1039 26.03 14.13 11.41
N VAL A 1040 25.26 14.75 10.52
CA VAL A 1040 25.79 15.64 9.48
C VAL A 1040 26.37 16.91 10.10
N ALA A 1041 25.63 17.57 11.01
CA ALA A 1041 26.09 18.78 11.67
C ALA A 1041 27.40 18.57 12.45
N ASP A 1042 27.52 17.47 13.19
CA ASP A 1042 28.74 17.10 13.92
C ASP A 1042 29.94 16.91 12.96
N SER A 1043 29.70 16.33 11.79
CA SER A 1043 30.75 16.08 10.80
C SER A 1043 31.21 17.36 10.09
N GLU A 1044 30.32 18.33 9.89
CA GLU A 1044 30.65 19.65 9.35
C GLU A 1044 31.45 20.48 10.36
N GLY A 1045 31.07 20.45 11.64
CA GLY A 1045 31.79 21.15 12.71
C GLY A 1045 33.17 20.57 13.04
N ALA A 1046 33.39 19.27 12.83
CA ALA A 1046 34.71 18.65 12.97
C ALA A 1046 35.65 18.93 11.78
N SER A 1047 35.12 19.45 10.66
CA SER A 1047 35.88 19.78 9.45
C SER A 1047 36.26 21.27 9.34
N SER A 1048 35.75 22.12 10.23
CA SER A 1048 36.09 23.54 10.40
C SER A 1048 37.10 23.74 11.52
#